data_AF-A0A8K0UEG3-F1
#
_entry.id   AF-A0A8K0UEG3-F1
#
_cell.length_a   1.000
_cell.length_b   1.000
_cell.length_c   1.000
_cell.angle_alpha   90.00
_cell.angle_beta   90.00
_cell.angle_gamma   90.00
#
_symmetry.space_group_name_H-M   'P 1'
#
loop_
_entity.id
_entity.type
_entity.pdbx_description
1 polymer ?
#
loop_
_entity_poly.entity_id
_entity_poly.type
_entity_poly.pdbx_seq_one_letter_code
_entity_poly.pdbx_strand_id
1 'polypeptide(L)'
;MSALSGWHPGEQSIQIKLGIREAVSQMYFAVDGEMPEEHRTFHTTRLPFIPITTLDDVGRPWTSIAASPSGELGFTTSPRYDKLRMAMRLVRGDPLEENLRLFGKEEGSGKVLIAGIGIEFSTRRRNKFAGHVTEVARQGDGELIVELEVTQALGNCPKYINVRELVPHPDVHPEVVHRNLHLSDADRLPEDVIEFIHASDTVFLGTSYVAKKEDELFFPSHVGQNQRGGRQGFVRASRSDGRTVVLPDYSGNRFMSSLGNIESTPLASLSFVSFTEGHILYLTGTARTLIGPEAQNVMPRQTVLTTLHTTGFVFIRDALTVRQRPGTTVERSPYSPPVKLLAEELLRIQGTSLSSTLPDARRTVVVLESIEIHSEDLATFRWKASAPVPIEPGQAAVLDFKGLLGPARYSHMAPWNPASINDDRVRTWTVSRAENLRMGSTTGRSEWFAVTMREKKGGAVTGALFAMARKVREKRPELLRDATPLGLKVQLVGIVGEFTLDAAKQDVDEAPRPMVWFAGGIGVTPFLSMLTSLTAPSQTTSSIVPSTLREPWDIHLILSTREPEVLTTLILDSLQVNGPSQSATTRIHLTVDVFSTTPFSQPSHTPPGVTITAHTGRLDAAFIRTLNSVAQKSVYLCGPPEYERTVLGSLAAVGVVGNAVRREGFEY
;
A
#
# COMPACT_ATOMS: atom_id res chain seq x y z
N MET A 1 -32.23 -9.73 20.82
CA MET A 1 -31.51 -9.68 22.13
C MET A 1 -30.04 -9.93 21.86
N SER A 2 -29.13 -9.27 22.60
CA SER A 2 -27.68 -9.47 22.41
C SER A 2 -27.29 -10.93 22.59
N ALA A 3 -26.49 -11.44 21.66
CA ALA A 3 -25.90 -12.78 21.74
C ALA A 3 -24.87 -12.89 22.87
N LEU A 4 -24.25 -11.76 23.22
CA LEU A 4 -23.08 -11.71 24.09
C LEU A 4 -23.46 -11.11 25.45
N SER A 5 -22.83 -11.64 26.50
CA SER A 5 -22.88 -11.09 27.87
C SER A 5 -21.72 -10.14 28.19
N GLY A 6 -20.87 -9.86 27.21
CA GLY A 6 -19.69 -9.01 27.31
C GLY A 6 -18.66 -9.36 26.24
N TRP A 7 -17.54 -8.64 26.24
CA TRP A 7 -16.37 -9.03 25.44
C TRP A 7 -15.63 -10.18 26.12
N HIS A 8 -15.19 -11.18 25.36
CA HIS A 8 -14.43 -12.29 25.95
C HIS A 8 -13.01 -11.81 26.36
N PRO A 9 -12.29 -12.55 27.21
CA PRO A 9 -11.00 -12.09 27.77
C PRO A 9 -9.96 -11.64 26.74
N GLY A 10 -9.91 -12.28 25.57
CA GLY A 10 -9.02 -11.91 24.47
C GLY A 10 -9.34 -10.54 23.87
N GLU A 11 -10.60 -10.26 23.57
CA GLU A 11 -11.06 -8.93 23.13
C GLU A 11 -10.74 -7.86 24.17
N GLN A 12 -10.97 -8.14 25.45
CA GLN A 12 -10.63 -7.20 26.52
C GLN A 12 -9.13 -6.93 26.58
N SER A 13 -8.29 -7.97 26.48
CA SER A 13 -6.83 -7.84 26.49
C SER A 13 -6.34 -6.91 25.37
N ILE A 14 -6.78 -7.14 24.13
CA ILE A 14 -6.36 -6.30 23.00
C ILE A 14 -6.93 -4.87 23.09
N GLN A 15 -8.15 -4.70 23.57
CA GLN A 15 -8.74 -3.38 23.80
C GLN A 15 -7.97 -2.57 24.86
N ILE A 16 -7.45 -3.22 25.91
CA ILE A 16 -6.57 -2.58 26.92
C ILE A 16 -5.24 -2.19 26.29
N LYS A 17 -4.58 -3.10 25.55
CA LYS A 17 -3.29 -2.83 24.89
C LYS A 17 -3.37 -1.65 23.92
N LEU A 18 -4.54 -1.42 23.31
CA LEU A 18 -4.81 -0.32 22.40
C LEU A 18 -5.38 0.94 23.08
N GLY A 19 -5.67 0.89 24.39
CA GLY A 19 -6.24 2.02 25.13
C GLY A 19 -7.66 2.41 24.67
N ILE A 20 -8.48 1.42 24.30
CA ILE A 20 -9.83 1.62 23.75
C ILE A 20 -10.93 0.92 24.54
N ARG A 21 -10.61 0.21 25.63
CA ARG A 21 -11.56 -0.60 26.42
C ARG A 21 -12.79 0.18 26.84
N GLU A 22 -12.61 1.35 27.42
CA GLU A 22 -13.70 2.19 27.92
C GLU A 22 -14.63 2.59 26.78
N ALA A 23 -14.04 2.96 25.62
CA ALA A 23 -14.75 3.44 24.44
C ALA A 23 -15.63 2.37 23.78
N VAL A 24 -15.40 1.08 24.04
CA VAL A 24 -16.17 -0.03 23.45
C VAL A 24 -16.88 -0.90 24.48
N SER A 25 -16.84 -0.55 25.76
CA SER A 25 -17.31 -1.36 26.89
C SER A 25 -18.73 -1.92 26.75
N GLN A 26 -19.64 -1.18 26.11
CA GLN A 26 -21.03 -1.59 25.89
C GLN A 26 -21.35 -1.95 24.43
N MET A 27 -20.36 -1.93 23.54
CA MET A 27 -20.63 -2.13 22.11
C MET A 27 -20.90 -3.59 21.72
N TYR A 28 -20.73 -4.56 22.64
CA TYR A 28 -21.06 -5.97 22.39
C TYR A 28 -22.56 -6.21 22.16
N PHE A 29 -23.44 -5.30 22.62
CA PHE A 29 -24.88 -5.35 22.33
C PHE A 29 -25.22 -5.26 20.84
N ALA A 30 -24.27 -4.84 20.00
CA ALA A 30 -24.45 -4.81 18.54
C ALA A 30 -24.42 -6.21 17.90
N VAL A 31 -24.05 -7.26 18.65
CA VAL A 31 -24.04 -8.64 18.15
C VAL A 31 -25.37 -9.31 18.51
N ASP A 32 -26.19 -9.59 17.50
CA ASP A 32 -27.50 -10.21 17.67
C ASP A 32 -27.37 -11.73 17.80
N GLY A 33 -28.23 -12.34 18.63
CA GLY A 33 -28.30 -13.80 18.79
C GLY A 33 -28.96 -14.55 17.63
N GLU A 34 -29.52 -13.82 16.68
CA GLU A 34 -30.26 -14.30 15.52
C GLU A 34 -29.88 -13.48 14.29
N MET A 35 -30.32 -13.88 13.09
CA MET A 35 -30.14 -13.04 11.91
C MET A 35 -31.33 -12.07 11.77
N PRO A 36 -31.12 -10.74 11.89
CA PRO A 36 -32.14 -9.76 11.52
C PRO A 36 -32.67 -10.00 10.10
N GLU A 37 -33.91 -9.61 9.83
CA GLU A 37 -34.55 -9.81 8.51
C GLU A 37 -33.71 -9.25 7.35
N GLU A 38 -33.08 -8.09 7.54
CA GLU A 38 -32.17 -7.50 6.57
C GLU A 38 -30.92 -8.36 6.31
N HIS A 39 -30.40 -9.04 7.33
CA HIS A 39 -29.27 -9.96 7.20
C HIS A 39 -29.70 -11.25 6.50
N ARG A 40 -30.89 -11.77 6.81
CA ARG A 40 -31.44 -12.96 6.16
C ARG A 40 -31.63 -12.70 4.67
N THR A 41 -32.33 -11.63 4.33
CA THR A 41 -32.53 -11.20 2.93
C THR A 41 -31.21 -11.00 2.22
N PHE A 42 -30.22 -10.38 2.86
CA PHE A 42 -28.89 -10.22 2.29
C PHE A 42 -28.22 -11.55 1.95
N HIS A 43 -28.16 -12.49 2.90
CA HIS A 43 -27.49 -13.77 2.69
C HIS A 43 -28.18 -14.63 1.63
N THR A 44 -29.51 -14.62 1.59
CA THR A 44 -30.30 -15.46 0.67
C THR A 44 -30.45 -14.89 -0.74
N THR A 45 -30.30 -13.58 -0.94
CA THR A 45 -30.62 -12.95 -2.25
C THR A 45 -29.45 -12.26 -2.93
N ARG A 46 -28.35 -11.95 -2.23
CA ARG A 46 -27.29 -11.07 -2.76
C ARG A 46 -25.93 -11.73 -2.96
N LEU A 47 -25.76 -12.96 -2.50
CA LEU A 47 -24.44 -13.57 -2.38
C LEU A 47 -24.24 -14.74 -3.35
N PRO A 48 -23.21 -14.70 -4.21
CA PRO A 48 -22.81 -15.85 -5.03
C PRO A 48 -21.89 -16.83 -4.27
N PHE A 49 -21.26 -16.37 -3.19
CA PHE A 49 -20.43 -17.19 -2.31
C PHE A 49 -20.36 -16.57 -0.90
N ILE A 50 -19.96 -17.38 0.08
CA ILE A 50 -19.73 -17.01 1.48
C ILE A 50 -18.42 -17.66 1.95
N PRO A 51 -17.38 -16.88 2.29
CA PRO A 51 -16.24 -17.39 3.04
C PRO A 51 -16.69 -17.89 4.41
N ILE A 52 -16.28 -19.10 4.78
CA ILE A 52 -16.67 -19.77 6.02
C ILE A 52 -15.46 -20.35 6.76
N THR A 53 -15.38 -20.07 8.05
CA THR A 53 -14.40 -20.67 8.97
C THR A 53 -14.95 -21.94 9.56
N THR A 54 -14.19 -23.02 9.51
CA THR A 54 -14.38 -24.25 10.29
C THR A 54 -13.04 -24.69 10.90
N LEU A 55 -13.07 -25.67 11.80
CA LEU A 55 -11.86 -26.22 12.43
C LEU A 55 -11.53 -27.59 11.84
N ASP A 56 -10.23 -27.88 11.69
CA ASP A 56 -9.77 -29.25 11.43
C ASP A 56 -9.74 -30.10 12.72
N ASP A 57 -9.33 -31.35 12.58
CA ASP A 57 -9.30 -32.37 13.65
C ASP A 57 -8.34 -32.04 14.80
N VAL A 58 -7.38 -31.15 14.57
CA VAL A 58 -6.45 -30.62 15.58
C VAL A 58 -6.81 -29.19 16.03
N GLY A 59 -7.97 -28.68 15.63
CA GLY A 59 -8.51 -27.40 16.09
C GLY A 59 -7.96 -26.15 15.38
N ARG A 60 -7.24 -26.32 14.26
CA ARG A 60 -6.76 -25.18 13.46
C ARG A 60 -7.92 -24.63 12.62
N PRO A 61 -8.12 -23.30 12.60
CA PRO A 61 -9.12 -22.72 11.72
C PRO A 61 -8.68 -22.82 10.26
N TRP A 62 -9.65 -23.06 9.39
CA TRP A 62 -9.53 -22.97 7.94
C TRP A 62 -10.68 -22.13 7.41
N THR A 63 -10.37 -21.18 6.53
CA THR A 63 -11.37 -20.35 5.84
C THR A 63 -11.59 -20.91 4.44
N SER A 64 -12.74 -21.51 4.17
CA SER A 64 -13.10 -22.04 2.86
C SER A 64 -14.09 -21.13 2.14
N ILE A 65 -14.25 -21.28 0.83
CA ILE A 65 -15.20 -20.49 0.05
C ILE A 65 -16.42 -21.35 -0.31
N ALA A 66 -17.50 -21.23 0.47
CA ALA A 66 -18.78 -21.85 0.11
C ALA A 66 -19.41 -21.06 -1.05
N ALA A 67 -19.38 -21.63 -2.26
CA ALA A 67 -19.88 -20.99 -3.46
C ALA A 67 -21.11 -21.71 -4.03
N SER A 68 -21.95 -20.93 -4.71
CA SER A 68 -23.02 -21.46 -5.56
C SER A 68 -22.44 -22.37 -6.64
N PRO A 69 -22.98 -23.59 -6.86
CA PRO A 69 -22.49 -24.50 -7.89
C PRO A 69 -22.46 -23.88 -9.30
N SER A 70 -23.41 -22.99 -9.60
CA SER A 70 -23.48 -22.29 -10.89
C SER A 70 -22.87 -20.88 -10.89
N GLY A 71 -22.50 -20.36 -9.71
CA GLY A 71 -22.15 -18.96 -9.52
C GLY A 71 -23.36 -18.01 -9.41
N GLU A 72 -24.57 -18.52 -9.62
CA GLU A 72 -25.80 -17.75 -9.48
C GLU A 72 -26.13 -17.45 -8.01
N LEU A 73 -26.90 -16.39 -7.79
CA LEU A 73 -27.40 -16.03 -6.46
C LEU A 73 -28.44 -17.05 -5.97
N GLY A 74 -28.71 -17.08 -4.66
CA GLY A 74 -29.80 -17.89 -4.10
C GLY A 74 -29.42 -19.31 -3.68
N PHE A 75 -28.13 -19.65 -3.61
CA PHE A 75 -27.67 -20.95 -3.11
C PHE A 75 -27.89 -21.14 -1.59
N THR A 76 -28.29 -20.07 -0.88
CA THR A 76 -28.62 -20.11 0.54
C THR A 76 -30.08 -19.78 0.81
N THR A 77 -30.65 -20.42 1.81
CA THR A 77 -32.00 -20.14 2.32
C THR A 77 -31.95 -19.96 3.83
N SER A 78 -32.97 -19.30 4.40
CA SER A 78 -33.07 -19.11 5.86
C SER A 78 -34.44 -19.63 6.33
N PRO A 79 -34.55 -20.95 6.64
CA PRO A 79 -35.83 -21.58 7.01
C PRO A 79 -36.45 -21.00 8.29
N ARG A 80 -35.61 -20.53 9.22
CA ARG A 80 -35.99 -19.87 10.48
C ARG A 80 -35.06 -18.68 10.73
N TYR A 81 -35.46 -17.76 11.61
CA TYR A 81 -34.73 -16.52 11.91
C TYR A 81 -33.27 -16.73 12.38
N ASP A 82 -32.96 -17.90 12.93
CA ASP A 82 -31.64 -18.32 13.42
C ASP A 82 -31.10 -19.55 12.66
N LYS A 83 -31.66 -19.88 11.48
CA LYS A 83 -31.18 -20.99 10.64
C LYS A 83 -30.75 -20.48 9.27
N LEU A 84 -29.60 -20.95 8.82
CA LEU A 84 -29.10 -20.75 7.46
C LEU A 84 -28.79 -22.11 6.84
N ARG A 85 -29.29 -22.35 5.64
CA ARG A 85 -29.05 -23.55 4.86
C ARG A 85 -28.32 -23.17 3.59
N MET A 86 -27.23 -23.84 3.28
CA MET A 86 -26.37 -23.57 2.13
C MET A 86 -26.26 -24.82 1.26
N ALA A 87 -26.64 -24.73 -0.01
CA ALA A 87 -26.43 -25.77 -1.01
C ALA A 87 -25.20 -25.39 -1.86
N MET A 88 -24.07 -26.04 -1.59
CA MET A 88 -22.78 -25.70 -2.18
C MET A 88 -22.16 -26.89 -2.90
N ARG A 89 -21.21 -26.62 -3.80
CA ARG A 89 -20.35 -27.65 -4.38
C ARG A 89 -18.93 -27.44 -3.89
N LEU A 90 -18.39 -28.42 -3.17
CA LEU A 90 -17.01 -28.38 -2.71
C LEU A 90 -16.07 -28.79 -3.84
N VAL A 91 -15.02 -28.01 -4.03
CA VAL A 91 -13.93 -28.35 -4.93
C VAL A 91 -13.01 -29.36 -4.24
N ARG A 92 -12.50 -30.34 -5.00
CA ARG A 92 -11.53 -31.30 -4.47
C ARG A 92 -10.33 -30.56 -3.88
N GLY A 93 -9.98 -30.91 -2.65
CA GLY A 93 -8.86 -30.30 -1.92
C GLY A 93 -9.26 -29.11 -1.04
N ASP A 94 -10.53 -28.67 -1.07
CA ASP A 94 -11.03 -27.67 -0.13
C ASP A 94 -11.00 -28.23 1.31
N PRO A 95 -10.33 -27.55 2.27
CA PRO A 95 -10.27 -28.00 3.67
C PRO A 95 -11.63 -28.23 4.34
N LEU A 96 -12.69 -27.56 3.86
CA LEU A 96 -14.04 -27.72 4.39
C LEU A 96 -14.56 -29.15 4.25
N GLU A 97 -14.15 -29.86 3.20
CA GLU A 97 -14.59 -31.23 2.98
C GLU A 97 -14.15 -32.14 4.13
N GLU A 98 -12.90 -32.00 4.57
CA GLU A 98 -12.30 -32.75 5.67
C GLU A 98 -12.89 -32.32 7.01
N ASN A 99 -13.01 -31.01 7.26
CA ASN A 99 -13.54 -30.46 8.50
C ASN A 99 -14.99 -30.91 8.75
N LEU A 100 -15.83 -30.92 7.72
CA LEU A 100 -17.24 -31.36 7.85
C LEU A 100 -17.39 -32.88 8.02
N ARG A 101 -16.36 -33.70 7.78
CA ARG A 101 -16.38 -35.14 8.12
C ARG A 101 -16.31 -35.40 9.63
N LEU A 102 -15.97 -34.39 10.43
CA LEU A 102 -15.98 -34.46 11.89
C LEU A 102 -17.40 -34.36 12.46
N PHE A 103 -18.35 -33.84 11.68
CA PHE A 103 -19.75 -33.79 12.07
C PHE A 103 -20.29 -35.19 12.38
N GLY A 104 -20.85 -35.37 13.59
CA GLY A 104 -21.39 -36.64 14.06
C GLY A 104 -20.37 -37.66 14.56
N LYS A 105 -19.07 -37.32 14.65
CA LYS A 105 -18.01 -38.22 15.13
C LYS A 105 -17.53 -37.97 16.57
N GLU A 106 -17.99 -36.92 17.24
CA GLU A 106 -17.59 -36.65 18.63
C GLU A 106 -18.48 -37.39 19.64
N GLU A 107 -17.87 -38.18 20.53
CA GLU A 107 -18.54 -38.90 21.64
C GLU A 107 -19.00 -37.98 22.79
N GLY A 108 -18.77 -36.67 22.72
CA GLY A 108 -19.15 -35.71 23.76
C GLY A 108 -19.54 -34.34 23.25
N SER A 109 -20.83 -34.10 22.99
CA SER A 109 -21.50 -32.79 22.88
C SER A 109 -20.95 -31.68 21.96
N GLY A 110 -19.76 -31.80 21.34
CA GLY A 110 -19.16 -30.71 20.60
C GLY A 110 -19.83 -30.54 19.24
N LYS A 111 -20.43 -29.37 19.08
CA LYS A 111 -21.06 -28.95 17.84
C LYS A 111 -19.95 -28.48 16.89
N VAL A 112 -20.01 -28.85 15.61
CA VAL A 112 -19.06 -28.34 14.61
C VAL A 112 -19.26 -26.82 14.47
N LEU A 113 -18.32 -26.04 14.99
CA LEU A 113 -18.37 -24.59 14.99
C LEU A 113 -18.18 -24.05 13.56
N ILE A 114 -18.96 -23.05 13.19
CA ILE A 114 -18.91 -22.41 11.88
C ILE A 114 -19.16 -20.91 11.98
N ALA A 115 -18.43 -20.12 11.20
CA ALA A 115 -18.68 -18.69 11.03
C ALA A 115 -18.54 -18.30 9.57
N GLY A 116 -19.33 -17.33 9.12
CA GLY A 116 -19.29 -16.87 7.74
C GLY A 116 -19.36 -15.36 7.62
N ILE A 117 -18.94 -14.85 6.47
CA ILE A 117 -19.12 -13.44 6.11
C ILE A 117 -19.76 -13.31 4.74
N GLY A 118 -21.02 -12.90 4.69
CA GLY A 118 -21.61 -12.46 3.44
C GLY A 118 -20.99 -11.14 3.00
N ILE A 119 -20.56 -11.04 1.74
CA ILE A 119 -19.98 -9.82 1.17
C ILE A 119 -20.50 -9.57 -0.25
N GLU A 120 -21.08 -8.39 -0.46
CA GLU A 120 -21.49 -7.89 -1.77
C GLU A 120 -20.53 -6.78 -2.19
N PHE A 121 -19.64 -7.10 -3.12
CA PHE A 121 -18.58 -6.17 -3.55
C PHE A 121 -19.14 -4.91 -4.22
N SER A 122 -20.20 -5.03 -5.02
CA SER A 122 -20.78 -3.91 -5.78
C SER A 122 -21.32 -2.77 -4.89
N THR A 123 -21.82 -3.10 -3.70
CA THR A 123 -22.40 -2.13 -2.75
C THR A 123 -21.53 -1.90 -1.51
N ARG A 124 -20.41 -2.63 -1.38
CA ARG A 124 -19.55 -2.67 -0.18
C ARG A 124 -20.32 -3.13 1.07
N ARG A 125 -21.40 -3.89 0.92
CA ARG A 125 -22.15 -4.43 2.06
C ARG A 125 -21.51 -5.73 2.54
N ARG A 126 -21.36 -5.87 3.85
CA ARG A 126 -20.93 -7.13 4.47
C ARG A 126 -21.61 -7.36 5.82
N ASN A 127 -22.09 -8.59 6.02
CA ASN A 127 -22.70 -9.03 7.27
C ASN A 127 -22.06 -10.36 7.65
N LYS A 128 -21.66 -10.53 8.90
CA LYS A 128 -21.08 -11.79 9.39
C LYS A 128 -22.08 -12.54 10.27
N PHE A 129 -21.90 -13.84 10.36
CA PHE A 129 -22.58 -14.71 11.31
C PHE A 129 -21.62 -15.73 11.92
N ALA A 130 -21.98 -16.28 13.07
CA ALA A 130 -21.32 -17.43 13.69
C ALA A 130 -22.34 -18.31 14.40
N GLY A 131 -21.96 -19.57 14.60
CA GLY A 131 -22.76 -20.56 15.29
C GLY A 131 -22.21 -21.96 15.06
N HIS A 132 -23.10 -22.90 14.78
CA HIS A 132 -22.73 -24.31 14.66
C HIS A 132 -23.57 -25.07 13.64
N VAL A 133 -22.96 -26.08 13.03
CA VAL A 133 -23.63 -26.97 12.06
C VAL A 133 -24.65 -27.84 12.79
N THR A 134 -25.84 -27.97 12.21
CA THR A 134 -26.92 -28.83 12.69
C THR A 134 -27.26 -29.97 11.74
N GLU A 135 -26.90 -29.85 10.45
CA GLU A 135 -27.08 -30.93 9.47
C GLU A 135 -26.00 -30.85 8.38
N VAL A 136 -25.54 -32.02 7.93
CA VAL A 136 -24.67 -32.18 6.76
C VAL A 136 -25.23 -33.30 5.89
N ALA A 137 -25.75 -32.96 4.71
CA ALA A 137 -26.29 -33.92 3.75
C ALA A 137 -25.47 -33.91 2.44
N ARG A 138 -24.91 -35.06 2.07
CA ARG A 138 -24.14 -35.26 0.83
C ARG A 138 -25.07 -35.77 -0.26
N GLN A 139 -25.12 -35.08 -1.41
CA GLN A 139 -26.06 -35.38 -2.50
C GLN A 139 -25.42 -36.10 -3.69
N GLY A 140 -24.08 -36.20 -3.73
CA GLY A 140 -23.30 -36.79 -4.84
C GLY A 140 -22.31 -35.78 -5.42
N ASP A 141 -21.27 -36.24 -6.16
CA ASP A 141 -20.29 -35.43 -6.92
C ASP A 141 -19.85 -34.07 -6.30
N GLY A 142 -19.50 -34.06 -5.00
CA GLY A 142 -19.05 -32.86 -4.28
C GLY A 142 -20.16 -31.89 -3.85
N GLU A 143 -21.42 -32.17 -4.17
CA GLU A 143 -22.58 -31.41 -3.71
C GLU A 143 -22.90 -31.70 -2.24
N LEU A 144 -23.07 -30.62 -1.50
CA LEU A 144 -23.27 -30.63 -0.07
C LEU A 144 -24.34 -29.63 0.34
N ILE A 145 -25.24 -30.08 1.20
CA ILE A 145 -26.15 -29.21 1.94
C ILE A 145 -25.65 -29.15 3.38
N VAL A 146 -25.40 -27.93 3.84
CA VAL A 146 -25.06 -27.65 5.24
C VAL A 146 -26.13 -26.76 5.83
N GLU A 147 -26.74 -27.20 6.92
CA GLU A 147 -27.59 -26.36 7.75
C GLU A 147 -26.84 -25.99 9.03
N LEU A 148 -26.96 -24.73 9.44
CA LEU A 148 -26.38 -24.22 10.67
C LEU A 148 -27.40 -23.41 11.47
N GLU A 149 -27.21 -23.43 12.78
CA GLU A 149 -27.81 -22.50 13.72
C GLU A 149 -26.90 -21.29 13.90
N VAL A 150 -27.45 -20.10 13.66
CA VAL A 150 -26.78 -18.83 13.91
C VAL A 150 -27.04 -18.43 15.35
N THR A 151 -25.95 -18.22 16.09
CA THR A 151 -25.98 -17.74 17.48
C THR A 151 -25.38 -16.35 17.62
N GLN A 152 -24.73 -15.84 16.58
CA GLN A 152 -24.19 -14.48 16.53
C GLN A 152 -24.35 -13.93 15.10
N ALA A 153 -24.86 -12.72 14.95
CA ALA A 153 -24.90 -11.98 13.70
C ALA A 153 -24.47 -10.53 13.91
N LEU A 154 -23.75 -9.95 12.94
CA LEU A 154 -23.29 -8.57 13.01
C LEU A 154 -23.17 -7.95 11.61
N GLY A 155 -23.72 -6.76 11.44
CA GLY A 155 -23.49 -5.92 10.27
C GLY A 155 -22.17 -5.17 10.38
N ASN A 156 -21.34 -5.24 9.35
CA ASN A 156 -20.03 -4.58 9.33
C ASN A 156 -20.03 -3.37 8.38
N CYS A 157 -19.27 -2.34 8.74
CA CYS A 157 -19.12 -1.13 7.91
C CYS A 157 -18.51 -1.43 6.51
N PRO A 158 -18.68 -0.56 5.50
CA PRO A 158 -18.21 -0.80 4.13
C PRO A 158 -16.70 -0.56 3.90
N LYS A 159 -15.95 -0.23 4.97
CA LYS A 159 -14.53 0.14 4.85
C LYS A 159 -13.69 -0.99 4.26
N TYR A 160 -12.78 -0.61 3.35
CA TYR A 160 -11.76 -1.48 2.75
C TYR A 160 -12.29 -2.51 1.75
N ILE A 161 -13.52 -2.34 1.25
CA ILE A 161 -14.07 -3.18 0.18
C ILE A 161 -13.91 -2.42 -1.13
N ASN A 162 -13.14 -3.02 -2.04
CA ASN A 162 -13.02 -2.55 -3.42
C ASN A 162 -14.26 -3.02 -4.21
N VAL A 163 -14.88 -2.12 -4.95
CA VAL A 163 -16.09 -2.43 -5.73
C VAL A 163 -15.71 -3.23 -6.97
N ARG A 164 -16.50 -4.28 -7.21
CA ARG A 164 -16.37 -5.21 -8.33
C ARG A 164 -17.74 -5.56 -8.86
N GLU A 165 -17.81 -5.78 -10.17
CA GLU A 165 -18.91 -6.49 -10.80
C GLU A 165 -18.54 -7.95 -10.95
N LEU A 166 -19.24 -8.83 -10.24
CA LEU A 166 -19.06 -10.27 -10.34
C LEU A 166 -20.17 -10.87 -11.20
N VAL A 167 -19.80 -11.82 -12.05
CA VAL A 167 -20.71 -12.60 -12.91
C VAL A 167 -20.52 -14.10 -12.67
N PRO A 168 -21.58 -14.91 -12.83
CA PRO A 168 -21.49 -16.36 -12.81
C PRO A 168 -20.47 -16.90 -13.82
N HIS A 169 -19.74 -17.93 -13.43
CA HIS A 169 -18.79 -18.69 -14.25
C HIS A 169 -18.82 -20.16 -13.82
N PRO A 170 -19.84 -20.93 -14.22
CA PRO A 170 -20.04 -22.31 -13.77
C PRO A 170 -19.03 -23.32 -14.36
N ASP A 171 -18.44 -23.01 -15.52
CA ASP A 171 -17.51 -23.89 -16.23
C ASP A 171 -16.09 -23.74 -15.67
N VAL A 172 -15.89 -24.26 -14.46
CA VAL A 172 -14.61 -24.24 -13.76
C VAL A 172 -13.86 -25.55 -13.95
N HIS A 173 -12.53 -25.48 -14.01
CA HIS A 173 -11.65 -26.64 -14.10
C HIS A 173 -10.63 -26.63 -12.96
N PRO A 174 -11.05 -26.97 -11.72
CA PRO A 174 -10.20 -26.77 -10.58
C PRO A 174 -9.00 -27.71 -10.56
N GLU A 175 -7.82 -27.14 -10.36
CA GLU A 175 -6.55 -27.87 -10.29
C GLU A 175 -5.87 -27.57 -8.95
N VAL A 176 -5.61 -28.61 -8.14
CA VAL A 176 -4.84 -28.49 -6.90
C VAL A 176 -3.35 -28.45 -7.27
N VAL A 177 -2.78 -27.24 -7.30
CA VAL A 177 -1.38 -27.00 -7.67
C VAL A 177 -0.45 -27.32 -6.51
N HIS A 178 -0.81 -26.87 -5.31
CA HIS A 178 -0.05 -27.15 -4.09
C HIS A 178 -0.98 -27.63 -2.99
N ARG A 179 -0.57 -28.66 -2.25
CA ARG A 179 -1.26 -29.10 -1.03
C ARG A 179 -0.23 -29.62 -0.03
N ASN A 180 -0.06 -28.89 1.06
CA ASN A 180 0.70 -29.33 2.22
C ASN A 180 -0.04 -28.90 3.49
N LEU A 181 -0.71 -29.84 4.15
CA LEU A 181 -1.51 -29.55 5.35
C LEU A 181 -0.67 -29.45 6.63
N HIS A 182 0.60 -29.84 6.58
CA HIS A 182 1.52 -29.89 7.72
C HIS A 182 2.95 -29.54 7.27
N LEU A 183 3.24 -28.25 7.19
CA LEU A 183 4.59 -27.74 6.94
C LEU A 183 5.51 -28.11 8.11
N SER A 184 6.65 -28.73 7.81
CA SER A 184 7.77 -28.87 8.74
C SER A 184 8.41 -27.52 9.03
N ASP A 185 9.32 -27.38 10.00
CA ASP A 185 9.98 -26.09 10.31
C ASP A 185 10.92 -25.56 9.21
N ALA A 186 11.33 -26.41 8.26
CA ALA A 186 12.27 -26.05 7.17
C ALA A 186 11.58 -25.63 5.87
N ASP A 187 10.33 -26.05 5.65
CA ASP A 187 9.55 -25.72 4.45
C ASP A 187 9.36 -24.21 4.18
N ARG A 188 8.97 -23.85 2.97
CA ARG A 188 8.63 -22.46 2.62
C ARG A 188 7.41 -22.47 1.73
N LEU A 189 6.71 -21.34 1.69
CA LEU A 189 5.70 -21.14 0.67
C LEU A 189 6.39 -21.04 -0.70
N PRO A 190 5.87 -21.73 -1.72
CA PRO A 190 6.33 -21.57 -3.10
C PRO A 190 6.25 -20.11 -3.58
N GLU A 191 7.12 -19.72 -4.52
CA GLU A 191 7.17 -18.31 -4.98
C GLU A 191 5.86 -17.89 -5.68
N ASP A 192 5.21 -18.77 -6.44
CA ASP A 192 3.92 -18.49 -7.08
C ASP A 192 2.80 -18.22 -6.05
N VAL A 193 2.86 -18.87 -4.89
CA VAL A 193 1.96 -18.60 -3.75
C VAL A 193 2.25 -17.21 -3.14
N ILE A 194 3.53 -16.84 -3.00
CA ILE A 194 3.94 -15.53 -2.50
C ILE A 194 3.50 -14.42 -3.46
N GLU A 195 3.71 -14.61 -4.77
CA GLU A 195 3.25 -13.71 -5.82
C GLU A 195 1.72 -13.55 -5.78
N PHE A 196 0.98 -14.64 -5.58
CA PHE A 196 -0.47 -14.61 -5.45
C PHE A 196 -0.94 -13.77 -4.24
N ILE A 197 -0.27 -13.90 -3.09
CA ILE A 197 -0.53 -13.08 -1.90
C ILE A 197 -0.28 -11.60 -2.23
N HIS A 198 0.83 -11.27 -2.91
CA HIS A 198 1.16 -9.89 -3.27
C HIS A 198 0.24 -9.32 -4.36
N ALA A 199 -0.33 -10.16 -5.21
CA ALA A 199 -1.31 -9.77 -6.22
C ALA A 199 -2.72 -9.56 -5.64
N SER A 200 -2.95 -9.90 -4.37
CA SER A 200 -4.27 -9.81 -3.73
C SER A 200 -4.52 -8.44 -3.09
N ASP A 201 -5.77 -7.98 -3.14
CA ASP A 201 -6.24 -6.76 -2.47
C ASP A 201 -7.32 -7.02 -1.40
N THR A 202 -7.68 -8.29 -1.23
CA THR A 202 -8.73 -8.80 -0.35
C THR A 202 -8.25 -10.12 0.24
N VAL A 203 -8.48 -10.32 1.54
CA VAL A 203 -8.23 -11.58 2.25
C VAL A 203 -9.34 -11.83 3.25
N PHE A 204 -9.72 -13.10 3.40
CA PHE A 204 -10.67 -13.54 4.42
C PHE A 204 -9.89 -14.13 5.60
N LEU A 205 -10.22 -13.68 6.81
CA LEU A 205 -9.53 -14.01 8.05
C LEU A 205 -10.46 -14.83 8.94
N GLY A 206 -10.14 -16.10 9.07
CA GLY A 206 -10.77 -17.00 10.04
C GLY A 206 -9.97 -17.08 11.32
N THR A 207 -10.64 -17.04 12.47
CA THR A 207 -10.01 -17.16 13.79
C THR A 207 -10.84 -18.08 14.68
N SER A 208 -10.26 -18.58 15.75
CA SER A 208 -10.96 -19.38 16.75
C SER A 208 -10.77 -18.81 18.14
N TYR A 209 -11.76 -19.01 19.00
CA TYR A 209 -11.67 -18.78 20.43
C TYR A 209 -12.07 -20.08 21.14
N VAL A 210 -11.13 -20.64 21.87
CA VAL A 210 -11.37 -21.79 22.74
C VAL A 210 -11.54 -21.26 24.16
N ALA A 211 -12.75 -21.40 24.69
CA ALA A 211 -13.08 -20.97 26.03
C ALA A 211 -12.32 -21.82 27.07
N LYS A 212 -11.86 -21.15 28.13
CA LYS A 212 -11.46 -21.87 29.34
C LYS A 212 -12.71 -22.37 30.05
N LYS A 213 -12.60 -23.48 30.75
CA LYS A 213 -13.73 -24.10 31.49
C LYS A 213 -14.45 -23.12 32.45
N GLU A 214 -13.70 -22.20 33.05
CA GLU A 214 -14.24 -21.16 33.95
C GLU A 214 -15.00 -20.04 33.23
N ASP A 215 -14.64 -19.77 31.97
CA ASP A 215 -15.21 -18.69 31.14
C ASP A 215 -16.35 -19.18 30.24
N GLU A 216 -16.41 -20.49 29.96
CA GLU A 216 -17.27 -21.11 28.95
C GLU A 216 -18.76 -20.78 29.11
N LEU A 217 -19.24 -20.63 30.34
CA LEU A 217 -20.63 -20.27 30.63
C LEU A 217 -21.02 -18.89 30.08
N PHE A 218 -20.09 -17.93 30.13
CA PHE A 218 -20.32 -16.53 29.71
C PHE A 218 -19.76 -16.25 28.32
N PHE A 219 -18.70 -16.96 27.95
CA PHE A 219 -17.95 -16.80 26.72
C PHE A 219 -17.70 -18.18 26.12
N PRO A 220 -18.69 -18.78 25.43
CA PRO A 220 -18.53 -20.10 24.83
C PRO A 220 -17.52 -20.08 23.69
N SER A 221 -16.89 -21.24 23.44
CA SER A 221 -16.00 -21.45 22.30
C SER A 221 -16.73 -21.15 20.99
N HIS A 222 -16.06 -20.45 20.08
CA HIS A 222 -16.63 -20.07 18.79
C HIS A 222 -15.53 -19.84 17.76
N VAL A 223 -15.92 -19.80 16.49
CA VAL A 223 -15.04 -19.35 15.40
C VAL A 223 -15.51 -17.98 14.90
N GLY A 224 -14.59 -17.24 14.31
CA GLY A 224 -14.83 -15.94 13.69
C GLY A 224 -14.47 -15.96 12.21
N GLN A 225 -15.13 -15.09 11.45
CA GLN A 225 -14.81 -14.83 10.05
C GLN A 225 -14.90 -13.33 9.78
N ASN A 226 -13.96 -12.80 9.01
CA ASN A 226 -13.88 -11.38 8.67
C ASN A 226 -13.21 -11.16 7.32
N GLN A 227 -13.53 -10.06 6.65
CA GLN A 227 -12.84 -9.63 5.44
C GLN A 227 -11.90 -8.47 5.77
N ARG A 228 -10.65 -8.58 5.31
CA ARG A 228 -9.68 -7.48 5.27
C ARG A 228 -9.38 -7.13 3.83
N GLY A 229 -9.20 -5.84 3.55
CA GLY A 229 -8.91 -5.37 2.20
C GLY A 229 -8.02 -4.14 2.22
N GLY A 230 -7.49 -3.81 1.05
CA GLY A 230 -6.52 -2.72 0.89
C GLY A 230 -6.27 -2.39 -0.57
N ARG A 231 -5.10 -1.80 -0.83
CA ARG A 231 -4.52 -1.81 -2.18
C ARG A 231 -3.98 -3.21 -2.47
N GLN A 232 -3.84 -3.57 -3.75
CA GLN A 232 -3.10 -4.74 -4.16
C GLN A 232 -1.72 -4.77 -3.48
N GLY A 233 -1.36 -5.89 -2.86
CA GLY A 233 -0.08 -6.07 -2.17
C GLY A 233 -0.02 -5.53 -0.75
N PHE A 234 -1.15 -5.16 -0.14
CA PHE A 234 -1.20 -4.70 1.25
C PHE A 234 -0.84 -5.79 2.27
N VAL A 235 -1.05 -7.07 1.92
CA VAL A 235 -0.55 -8.22 2.68
C VAL A 235 0.82 -8.57 2.12
N ARG A 236 1.79 -8.74 3.02
CA ARG A 236 3.16 -9.10 2.66
C ARG A 236 3.48 -10.52 3.13
N ALA A 237 4.46 -11.15 2.51
CA ALA A 237 4.99 -12.44 2.94
C ALA A 237 6.47 -12.23 3.30
N SER A 238 6.87 -12.71 4.46
CA SER A 238 8.24 -12.54 4.92
C SER A 238 9.17 -13.41 4.10
N ARG A 239 10.24 -12.82 3.60
CA ARG A 239 11.28 -13.49 2.81
C ARG A 239 12.33 -14.15 3.71
N SER A 240 12.54 -13.64 4.93
CA SER A 240 13.49 -14.24 5.89
C SER A 240 13.15 -15.69 6.21
N ASP A 241 11.91 -15.99 6.58
CA ASP A 241 11.44 -17.36 6.83
C ASP A 241 10.67 -17.99 5.66
N GLY A 242 10.19 -17.19 4.69
CA GLY A 242 9.50 -17.68 3.50
C GLY A 242 8.10 -18.23 3.74
N ARG A 243 7.50 -18.03 4.91
CA ARG A 243 6.19 -18.61 5.25
C ARG A 243 5.33 -17.77 6.19
N THR A 244 5.88 -16.72 6.79
CA THR A 244 5.10 -15.81 7.62
C THR A 244 4.39 -14.80 6.73
N VAL A 245 3.05 -14.79 6.79
CA VAL A 245 2.20 -13.80 6.12
C VAL A 245 1.88 -12.69 7.10
N VAL A 246 2.07 -11.44 6.67
CA VAL A 246 1.92 -10.24 7.50
C VAL A 246 0.73 -9.41 7.00
N LEU A 247 -0.31 -9.36 7.82
CA LEU A 247 -1.57 -8.68 7.55
C LEU A 247 -1.66 -7.41 8.40
N PRO A 248 -1.60 -6.20 7.81
CA PRO A 248 -1.79 -4.97 8.57
C PRO A 248 -3.24 -4.81 9.03
N ASP A 249 -3.45 -4.37 10.27
CA ASP A 249 -4.79 -4.04 10.78
C ASP A 249 -5.05 -2.54 10.64
N TYR A 250 -6.08 -2.18 9.87
CA TYR A 250 -6.50 -0.80 9.64
C TYR A 250 -7.65 -0.40 10.56
N SER A 251 -7.85 0.91 10.75
CA SER A 251 -8.84 1.44 11.68
C SER A 251 -10.25 0.93 11.38
N GLY A 252 -10.82 0.17 12.33
CA GLY A 252 -12.10 -0.54 12.22
C GLY A 252 -13.23 0.06 13.06
N ASN A 253 -14.11 -0.79 13.60
CA ASN A 253 -15.16 -0.46 14.58
C ASN A 253 -14.70 -0.61 16.04
N ARG A 254 -13.44 -1.03 16.26
CA ARG A 254 -12.82 -1.23 17.57
C ARG A 254 -13.34 -2.40 18.41
N PHE A 255 -14.19 -3.27 17.87
CA PHE A 255 -14.68 -4.45 18.62
C PHE A 255 -13.54 -5.44 18.91
N MET A 256 -12.61 -5.56 17.96
CA MET A 256 -11.40 -6.39 18.06
C MET A 256 -11.64 -7.90 18.09
N SER A 257 -12.82 -8.41 17.68
CA SER A 257 -13.14 -9.84 17.76
C SER A 257 -12.12 -10.78 17.11
N SER A 258 -11.63 -10.47 15.90
CA SER A 258 -10.60 -11.32 15.28
C SER A 258 -9.27 -11.30 16.05
N LEU A 259 -8.85 -10.14 16.54
CA LEU A 259 -7.58 -9.97 17.25
C LEU A 259 -7.69 -10.54 18.68
N GLY A 260 -8.86 -10.44 19.30
CA GLY A 260 -9.17 -11.04 20.59
C GLY A 260 -9.16 -12.56 20.54
N ASN A 261 -9.74 -13.15 19.49
CA ASN A 261 -9.63 -14.58 19.22
C ASN A 261 -8.15 -15.00 19.13
N ILE A 262 -7.35 -14.31 18.31
CA ILE A 262 -5.90 -14.58 18.15
C ILE A 262 -5.14 -14.43 19.48
N GLU A 263 -5.50 -13.45 20.30
CA GLU A 263 -4.88 -13.21 21.61
C GLU A 263 -5.15 -14.36 22.59
N SER A 264 -6.34 -14.97 22.54
CA SER A 264 -6.71 -16.12 23.40
C SER A 264 -6.27 -17.46 22.83
N THR A 265 -6.38 -17.63 21.52
CA THR A 265 -6.05 -18.85 20.78
C THR A 265 -5.17 -18.44 19.61
N PRO A 266 -3.85 -18.68 19.65
CA PRO A 266 -2.87 -18.12 18.71
C PRO A 266 -2.88 -18.85 17.37
N LEU A 267 -4.05 -18.98 16.75
CA LEU A 267 -4.32 -19.66 15.50
C LEU A 267 -5.19 -18.76 14.61
N ALA A 268 -4.90 -18.76 13.32
CA ALA A 268 -5.74 -18.11 12.32
C ALA A 268 -5.65 -18.82 10.97
N SER A 269 -6.55 -18.45 10.07
CA SER A 269 -6.50 -18.81 8.65
C SER A 269 -6.65 -17.58 7.79
N LEU A 270 -6.05 -17.64 6.61
CA LEU A 270 -6.18 -16.62 5.58
C LEU A 270 -6.59 -17.27 4.27
N SER A 271 -7.56 -16.67 3.59
CA SER A 271 -7.94 -17.12 2.24
C SER A 271 -7.92 -15.98 1.25
N PHE A 272 -7.24 -16.22 0.13
CA PHE A 272 -7.06 -15.28 -0.96
C PHE A 272 -7.77 -15.79 -2.20
N VAL A 273 -8.36 -14.86 -2.95
CA VAL A 273 -9.20 -15.18 -4.10
C VAL A 273 -8.82 -14.27 -5.26
N SER A 274 -8.54 -14.86 -6.43
CA SER A 274 -8.48 -14.13 -7.69
C SER A 274 -9.87 -14.07 -8.30
N PHE A 275 -10.43 -12.87 -8.37
CA PHE A 275 -11.72 -12.68 -9.03
C PHE A 275 -11.61 -12.71 -10.55
N THR A 276 -10.42 -12.58 -11.13
CA THR A 276 -10.21 -12.63 -12.59
C THR A 276 -9.96 -14.04 -13.10
N GLU A 277 -9.30 -14.89 -12.32
CA GLU A 277 -8.89 -16.24 -12.73
C GLU A 277 -9.52 -17.35 -11.87
N GLY A 278 -10.25 -16.99 -10.81
CA GLY A 278 -10.91 -17.94 -9.92
C GLY A 278 -10.00 -18.77 -9.04
N HIS A 279 -8.72 -18.41 -8.93
CA HIS A 279 -7.77 -19.11 -8.08
C HIS A 279 -8.09 -18.85 -6.60
N ILE A 280 -7.90 -19.86 -5.76
CA ILE A 280 -8.12 -19.78 -4.32
C ILE A 280 -6.91 -20.35 -3.58
N LEU A 281 -6.37 -19.57 -2.65
CA LEU A 281 -5.33 -19.99 -1.72
C LEU A 281 -5.92 -20.06 -0.32
N TYR A 282 -5.75 -21.20 0.34
CA TYR A 282 -6.13 -21.46 1.72
C TYR A 282 -4.88 -21.59 2.57
N LEU A 283 -4.76 -20.80 3.63
CA LEU A 283 -3.67 -20.88 4.62
C LEU A 283 -4.23 -21.13 6.01
N THR A 284 -3.54 -21.95 6.81
CA THR A 284 -3.72 -22.05 8.26
C THR A 284 -2.38 -21.91 8.96
N GLY A 285 -2.36 -21.42 10.20
CA GLY A 285 -1.11 -21.18 10.90
C GLY A 285 -1.26 -20.68 12.32
N THR A 286 -0.10 -20.56 12.98
CA THR A 286 -0.02 -19.87 14.26
C THR A 286 -0.04 -18.37 14.02
N ALA A 287 -0.79 -17.64 14.85
CA ALA A 287 -1.03 -16.22 14.65
C ALA A 287 -0.66 -15.40 15.88
N ARG A 288 -0.12 -14.20 15.66
CA ARG A 288 0.15 -13.23 16.73
C ARG A 288 -0.28 -11.83 16.29
N THR A 289 -0.84 -11.08 17.23
CA THR A 289 -1.09 -9.65 17.06
C THR A 289 0.08 -8.86 17.61
N LEU A 290 0.77 -8.10 16.76
CA LEU A 290 1.88 -7.22 17.16
C LEU A 290 1.36 -5.78 17.23
N ILE A 291 1.80 -5.03 18.23
CA ILE A 291 1.31 -3.66 18.51
C ILE A 291 2.49 -2.72 18.74
N GLY A 292 2.34 -1.46 18.34
CA GLY A 292 3.26 -0.38 18.68
C GLY A 292 4.67 -0.64 18.12
N PRO A 293 5.72 -0.59 18.94
CA PRO A 293 7.10 -0.82 18.48
C PRO A 293 7.32 -2.19 17.83
N GLU A 294 6.70 -3.26 18.34
CA GLU A 294 6.87 -4.62 17.79
C GLU A 294 6.33 -4.70 16.36
N ALA A 295 5.14 -4.13 16.12
CA ALA A 295 4.57 -4.01 14.78
C ALA A 295 5.45 -3.16 13.85
N GLN A 296 5.94 -2.02 14.34
CA GLN A 296 6.78 -1.11 13.54
C GLN A 296 8.16 -1.67 13.19
N ASN A 297 8.68 -2.62 13.98
CA ASN A 297 9.91 -3.32 13.65
C ASN A 297 9.72 -4.29 12.47
N VAL A 298 8.53 -4.88 12.33
CA VAL A 298 8.20 -5.80 11.22
C VAL A 298 7.75 -5.01 9.98
N MET A 299 6.84 -4.06 10.16
CA MET A 299 6.29 -3.22 9.08
C MET A 299 6.32 -1.75 9.53
N PRO A 300 7.35 -0.98 9.12
CA PRO A 300 7.50 0.40 9.53
C PRO A 300 6.25 1.24 9.25
N ARG A 301 5.92 2.12 10.20
CA ARG A 301 4.71 2.97 10.21
C ARG A 301 3.39 2.22 10.37
N GLN A 302 3.39 0.91 10.61
CA GLN A 302 2.20 0.16 10.98
C GLN A 302 2.17 -0.08 12.49
N THR A 303 1.07 0.32 13.15
CA THR A 303 0.96 0.26 14.62
C THR A 303 0.31 -1.02 15.12
N VAL A 304 -0.46 -1.70 14.28
CA VAL A 304 -1.10 -2.99 14.61
C VAL A 304 -1.02 -3.88 13.37
N LEU A 305 -0.53 -5.09 13.53
CA LEU A 305 -0.53 -6.09 12.47
C LEU A 305 -0.71 -7.49 13.04
N THR A 306 -1.21 -8.40 12.22
CA THR A 306 -1.30 -9.82 12.52
C THR A 306 -0.24 -10.55 11.69
N THR A 307 0.63 -11.31 12.34
CA THR A 307 1.49 -12.28 11.67
C THR A 307 0.83 -13.64 11.70
N LEU A 308 0.84 -14.34 10.56
CA LEU A 308 0.44 -15.74 10.43
C LEU A 308 1.67 -16.53 10.00
N HIS A 309 2.23 -17.33 10.90
CA HIS A 309 3.25 -18.30 10.55
C HIS A 309 2.57 -19.55 10.01
N THR A 310 2.64 -19.74 8.69
CA THR A 310 1.87 -20.77 7.99
C THR A 310 2.32 -22.17 8.41
N THR A 311 1.38 -23.01 8.84
CA THR A 311 1.60 -24.42 9.19
C THR A 311 0.92 -25.39 8.23
N GLY A 312 0.03 -24.90 7.37
CA GLY A 312 -0.55 -25.67 6.27
C GLY A 312 -1.17 -24.77 5.22
N PHE A 313 -1.19 -25.23 3.97
CA PHE A 313 -1.79 -24.52 2.86
C PHE A 313 -2.28 -25.43 1.74
N VAL A 314 -3.23 -24.91 0.96
CA VAL A 314 -3.71 -25.50 -0.29
C VAL A 314 -3.88 -24.37 -1.31
N PHE A 315 -3.32 -24.53 -2.51
CA PHE A 315 -3.50 -23.60 -3.63
C PHE A 315 -4.22 -24.31 -4.78
N ILE A 316 -5.38 -23.80 -5.16
CA ILE A 316 -6.24 -24.36 -6.18
C ILE A 316 -6.46 -23.31 -7.28
N ARG A 317 -6.13 -23.64 -8.52
CA ARG A 317 -6.44 -22.79 -9.68
C ARG A 317 -7.86 -23.05 -10.16
N ASP A 318 -8.43 -22.02 -10.77
CA ASP A 318 -9.74 -22.06 -11.45
C ASP A 318 -10.87 -22.74 -10.64
N ALA A 319 -11.01 -22.39 -9.35
CA ALA A 319 -11.92 -23.06 -8.42
C ALA A 319 -13.21 -22.29 -8.14
N LEU A 320 -13.15 -20.96 -8.11
CA LEU A 320 -14.32 -20.12 -7.81
C LEU A 320 -15.31 -20.14 -8.96
N THR A 321 -16.61 -20.21 -8.71
CA THR A 321 -17.67 -20.22 -9.75
C THR A 321 -18.15 -18.81 -10.16
N VAL A 322 -17.43 -17.75 -9.79
CA VAL A 322 -17.70 -16.38 -10.20
C VAL A 322 -16.44 -15.67 -10.66
N ARG A 323 -16.59 -14.75 -11.63
CA ARG A 323 -15.49 -13.93 -12.16
C ARG A 323 -15.85 -12.45 -12.10
N GLN A 324 -14.84 -11.60 -12.06
CA GLN A 324 -14.98 -10.19 -12.39
C GLN A 324 -15.44 -10.09 -13.85
N ARG A 325 -16.48 -9.29 -14.11
CA ARG A 325 -16.99 -9.07 -15.46
C ARG A 325 -15.86 -8.58 -16.37
N PRO A 326 -15.60 -9.25 -17.51
CA PRO A 326 -14.59 -8.80 -18.46
C PRO A 326 -14.79 -7.34 -18.88
N GLY A 327 -13.71 -6.57 -18.96
CA GLY A 327 -13.73 -5.15 -19.35
C GLY A 327 -14.09 -4.17 -18.22
N THR A 328 -14.44 -4.64 -17.02
CA THR A 328 -14.70 -3.75 -15.86
C THR A 328 -13.42 -3.45 -15.08
N THR A 329 -13.35 -2.27 -14.47
CA THR A 329 -12.26 -1.87 -13.57
C THR A 329 -12.66 -1.99 -12.11
N VAL A 330 -11.69 -2.25 -11.24
CA VAL A 330 -11.92 -2.32 -9.79
C VAL A 330 -11.92 -0.91 -9.21
N GLU A 331 -13.02 -0.48 -8.61
CA GLU A 331 -13.08 0.81 -7.92
C GLU A 331 -12.59 0.66 -6.48
N ARG A 332 -11.43 1.23 -6.20
CA ARG A 332 -10.76 1.16 -4.89
C ARG A 332 -11.59 1.79 -3.77
N SER A 333 -11.58 1.17 -2.59
CA SER A 333 -12.16 1.77 -1.39
C SER A 333 -11.47 3.09 -1.03
N PRO A 334 -12.21 4.17 -0.74
CA PRO A 334 -11.62 5.46 -0.34
C PRO A 334 -10.94 5.39 1.04
N TYR A 335 -11.18 4.32 1.80
CA TYR A 335 -10.58 4.09 3.11
C TYR A 335 -9.22 3.40 3.04
N SER A 336 -8.92 2.69 1.95
CA SER A 336 -7.69 1.92 1.85
C SER A 336 -6.49 2.85 2.00
N PRO A 337 -5.53 2.54 2.88
CA PRO A 337 -4.28 3.28 2.93
C PRO A 337 -3.36 2.87 1.76
N PRO A 338 -2.24 3.58 1.59
CA PRO A 338 -1.10 3.13 0.79
C PRO A 338 -0.53 1.79 1.26
N VAL A 339 0.11 1.05 0.35
CA VAL A 339 0.82 -0.18 0.70
C VAL A 339 2.03 0.18 1.56
N LYS A 340 2.22 -0.56 2.65
CA LYS A 340 3.42 -0.49 3.49
C LYS A 340 4.19 -1.80 3.30
N LEU A 341 5.50 -1.66 3.09
CA LEU A 341 6.41 -2.79 2.93
C LEU A 341 6.95 -3.23 4.30
N LEU A 342 7.41 -4.48 4.38
CA LEU A 342 8.13 -4.99 5.53
C LEU A 342 9.50 -4.29 5.66
N ALA A 343 10.03 -4.24 6.88
CA ALA A 343 11.35 -3.68 7.14
C ALA A 343 12.45 -4.38 6.30
N GLU A 344 12.37 -5.71 6.16
CA GLU A 344 13.30 -6.48 5.33
C GLU A 344 13.19 -6.20 3.83
N GLU A 345 12.00 -5.80 3.34
CA GLU A 345 11.80 -5.42 1.95
C GLU A 345 12.44 -4.06 1.68
N LEU A 346 12.25 -3.11 2.59
CA LEU A 346 12.89 -1.80 2.51
C LEU A 346 14.42 -1.90 2.54
N LEU A 347 14.98 -2.78 3.38
CA LEU A 347 16.42 -3.04 3.43
C LEU A 347 16.97 -3.59 2.10
N ARG A 348 16.20 -4.40 1.36
CA ARG A 348 16.62 -4.94 0.06
C ARG A 348 16.51 -3.92 -1.06
N ILE A 349 15.42 -3.16 -1.10
CA ILE A 349 15.18 -2.08 -2.08
C ILE A 349 16.17 -0.92 -1.89
N GLN A 350 16.91 -0.85 -0.79
CA GLN A 350 17.87 0.22 -0.56
C GLN A 350 19.32 -0.24 -0.82
N GLY A 351 19.51 -1.47 -1.29
CA GLY A 351 20.80 -2.15 -1.27
C GLY A 351 21.40 -2.19 0.14
N THR A 352 22.60 -2.73 0.29
CA THR A 352 23.41 -2.65 1.52
C THR A 352 23.77 -1.20 1.94
N SER A 353 23.14 -0.16 1.37
CA SER A 353 23.38 1.26 1.66
C SER A 353 22.61 1.80 2.86
N LEU A 354 21.70 1.00 3.46
CA LEU A 354 21.52 1.07 4.90
C LEU A 354 22.70 0.34 5.56
N SER A 355 23.87 0.97 5.50
CA SER A 355 24.70 0.88 6.66
C SER A 355 23.82 1.34 7.83
N SER A 356 23.74 0.48 8.82
CA SER A 356 23.32 0.77 10.17
C SER A 356 24.18 1.86 10.85
N THR A 357 24.63 2.90 10.12
CA THR A 357 25.44 4.01 10.63
C THR A 357 24.63 5.24 11.01
N LEU A 358 23.30 5.15 11.03
CA LEU A 358 22.53 6.07 11.85
C LEU A 358 21.79 5.29 12.96
N PRO A 359 22.47 5.02 14.08
CA PRO A 359 21.80 4.86 15.38
C PRO A 359 20.85 6.04 15.69
N ASP A 360 21.02 7.18 15.03
CA ASP A 360 20.36 8.47 15.30
C ASP A 360 19.35 8.96 14.24
N ALA A 361 19.04 8.22 13.16
CA ALA A 361 18.04 8.68 12.18
C ALA A 361 16.64 8.84 12.80
N ARG A 362 16.33 8.05 13.85
CA ARG A 362 15.13 8.23 14.68
C ARG A 362 15.17 9.50 15.56
N ARG A 363 16.27 10.27 15.57
CA ARG A 363 16.45 11.51 16.34
C ARG A 363 16.71 12.76 15.50
N THR A 364 16.97 12.65 14.19
CA THR A 364 17.23 13.82 13.35
C THR A 364 15.96 14.66 13.16
N VAL A 365 15.90 15.79 13.84
CA VAL A 365 14.85 16.80 13.65
C VAL A 365 15.28 17.75 12.55
N VAL A 366 14.32 18.19 11.74
CA VAL A 366 14.52 19.26 10.76
C VAL A 366 13.65 20.48 11.12
N VAL A 367 14.21 21.67 10.93
CA VAL A 367 13.58 22.96 11.21
C VAL A 367 13.26 23.64 9.89
N LEU A 368 12.06 24.21 9.75
CA LEU A 368 11.72 24.98 8.56
C LEU A 368 12.54 26.28 8.53
N GLU A 369 13.31 26.45 7.45
CA GLU A 369 14.24 27.57 7.27
C GLU A 369 13.69 28.63 6.32
N SER A 370 13.03 28.25 5.22
CA SER A 370 12.40 29.21 4.30
C SER A 370 11.25 28.58 3.49
N ILE A 371 10.42 29.45 2.91
CA ILE A 371 9.27 29.08 2.07
C ILE A 371 9.29 29.94 0.80
N GLU A 372 9.37 29.30 -0.36
CA GLU A 372 9.23 29.95 -1.66
C GLU A 372 7.89 29.55 -2.27
N ILE A 373 6.96 30.51 -2.41
CA ILE A 373 5.64 30.28 -2.99
C ILE A 373 5.74 30.55 -4.49
N HIS A 374 5.47 29.53 -5.30
CA HIS A 374 5.57 29.61 -6.76
C HIS A 374 4.22 29.86 -7.44
N SER A 375 3.15 29.28 -6.87
CA SER A 375 1.77 29.54 -7.30
C SER A 375 0.79 29.32 -6.14
N GLU A 376 -0.53 29.28 -6.40
CA GLU A 376 -1.53 29.08 -5.35
C GLU A 376 -1.35 27.74 -4.63
N ASP A 377 -0.99 26.69 -5.36
CA ASP A 377 -0.86 25.33 -4.85
C ASP A 377 0.55 24.75 -5.01
N LEU A 378 1.56 25.52 -5.41
CA LEU A 378 2.96 25.06 -5.54
C LEU A 378 3.93 25.90 -4.70
N ALA A 379 4.77 25.25 -3.90
CA ALA A 379 5.78 25.90 -3.07
C ALA A 379 7.00 25.01 -2.80
N THR A 380 8.16 25.62 -2.57
CA THR A 380 9.38 24.97 -2.04
C THR A 380 9.53 25.28 -0.55
N PHE A 381 9.69 24.23 0.26
CA PHE A 381 9.98 24.34 1.68
C PHE A 381 11.41 23.88 1.94
N ARG A 382 12.23 24.76 2.50
CA ARG A 382 13.62 24.46 2.86
C ARG A 382 13.71 24.09 4.33
N TRP A 383 14.43 23.01 4.62
CA TRP A 383 14.55 22.40 5.93
C TRP A 383 16.02 22.32 6.32
N LYS A 384 16.35 22.84 7.50
CA LYS A 384 17.66 22.70 8.13
C LYS A 384 17.67 21.48 9.06
N ALA A 385 18.58 20.55 8.85
CA ALA A 385 18.74 19.37 9.67
C ALA A 385 19.55 19.66 10.93
N SER A 386 19.17 19.02 12.03
CA SER A 386 19.91 19.08 13.31
C SER A 386 21.28 18.39 13.26
N ALA A 387 21.47 17.48 12.29
CA ALA A 387 22.74 16.85 11.97
C ALA A 387 22.84 16.66 10.44
N PRO A 388 24.04 16.73 9.84
CA PRO A 388 24.21 16.56 8.40
C PRO A 388 23.70 15.19 7.90
N VAL A 389 22.93 15.18 6.82
CA VAL A 389 22.23 13.99 6.29
C VAL A 389 22.82 13.60 4.93
N PRO A 390 23.12 12.31 4.67
CA PRO A 390 23.53 11.87 3.34
C PRO A 390 22.32 11.87 2.39
N ILE A 391 22.44 12.57 1.27
CA ILE A 391 21.37 12.68 0.25
C ILE A 391 22.01 12.54 -1.14
N GLU A 392 21.54 11.57 -1.91
CA GLU A 392 21.88 11.48 -3.34
C GLU A 392 20.83 12.23 -4.19
N PRO A 393 21.25 12.85 -5.31
CA PRO A 393 20.32 13.47 -6.26
C PRO A 393 19.28 12.49 -6.77
N GLY A 394 18.01 12.88 -6.68
CA GLY A 394 16.85 12.07 -7.07
C GLY A 394 16.17 11.34 -5.90
N GLN A 395 16.80 11.29 -4.72
CA GLN A 395 16.19 10.69 -3.53
C GLN A 395 15.10 11.56 -2.90
N ALA A 396 14.32 10.95 -2.02
CA ALA A 396 13.22 11.56 -1.30
C ALA A 396 13.43 11.57 0.22
N ALA A 397 12.96 12.63 0.86
CA ALA A 397 12.92 12.75 2.31
C ALA A 397 11.57 12.24 2.84
N VAL A 398 11.62 11.43 3.91
CA VAL A 398 10.44 10.94 4.62
C VAL A 398 10.29 11.74 5.92
N LEU A 399 9.22 12.53 6.03
CA LEU A 399 9.01 13.48 7.13
C LEU A 399 7.76 13.10 7.94
N ASP A 400 7.87 13.08 9.27
CA ASP A 400 6.76 12.83 10.21
C ASP A 400 6.23 14.15 10.81
N PHE A 401 4.98 14.49 10.48
CA PHE A 401 4.29 15.70 10.93
C PHE A 401 3.35 15.48 12.12
N LYS A 402 3.37 14.32 12.79
CA LYS A 402 2.55 14.07 14.00
C LYS A 402 2.83 15.09 15.09
N GLY A 403 4.10 15.48 15.29
CA GLY A 403 4.47 16.50 16.27
C GLY A 403 3.83 17.87 15.99
N LEU A 404 3.60 18.19 14.72
CA LEU A 404 2.99 19.46 14.29
C LEU A 404 1.45 19.40 14.32
N LEU A 405 0.87 18.30 13.82
CA LEU A 405 -0.57 18.20 13.56
C LEU A 405 -1.34 17.45 14.65
N GLY A 406 -0.64 16.86 15.62
CA GLY A 406 -1.19 15.95 16.61
C GLY A 406 -1.50 14.55 16.03
N PRO A 407 -1.83 13.59 16.92
CA PRO A 407 -2.26 12.27 16.49
C PRO A 407 -3.60 12.34 15.76
N ALA A 408 -3.82 11.42 14.82
CA ALA A 408 -5.14 11.25 14.21
C ALA A 408 -6.16 10.90 15.30
N ARG A 409 -7.22 11.70 15.40
CA ARG A 409 -8.37 11.37 16.25
C ARG A 409 -9.17 10.27 15.58
N TYR A 410 -9.68 9.34 16.38
CA TYR A 410 -10.53 8.29 15.85
C TYR A 410 -11.83 8.87 15.30
N SER A 411 -12.14 8.45 14.08
CA SER A 411 -13.46 8.54 13.50
C SER A 411 -13.78 7.17 12.91
N HIS A 412 -15.00 6.70 13.11
CA HIS A 412 -15.38 5.42 12.54
C HIS A 412 -15.42 5.47 11.00
N MET A 413 -16.07 6.49 10.42
CA MET A 413 -16.30 6.61 8.97
C MET A 413 -15.81 7.90 8.31
N ALA A 414 -15.69 9.03 9.02
CA ALA A 414 -15.27 10.32 8.43
C ALA A 414 -15.81 10.57 7.00
N PRO A 415 -17.15 10.62 6.79
CA PRO A 415 -17.75 10.52 5.45
C PRO A 415 -17.27 11.59 4.47
N TRP A 416 -16.90 12.77 4.97
CA TRP A 416 -16.42 13.89 4.16
C TRP A 416 -14.91 13.86 3.87
N ASN A 417 -14.15 13.01 4.56
CA ASN A 417 -12.72 12.79 4.31
C ASN A 417 -12.28 11.37 4.73
N PRO A 418 -12.69 10.31 4.00
CA PRO A 418 -12.42 8.92 4.37
C PRO A 418 -10.93 8.60 4.58
N ALA A 419 -10.05 9.20 3.76
CA ALA A 419 -8.61 8.98 3.83
C ALA A 419 -7.99 9.44 5.16
N SER A 420 -8.63 10.38 5.87
CA SER A 420 -8.13 10.91 7.14
C SER A 420 -8.06 9.86 8.26
N ILE A 421 -8.84 8.78 8.16
CA ILE A 421 -8.92 7.73 9.18
C ILE A 421 -7.61 6.95 9.31
N ASN A 422 -6.88 6.78 8.21
CA ASN A 422 -5.62 6.04 8.17
C ASN A 422 -4.43 6.96 7.85
N ASP A 423 -4.59 8.27 7.97
CA ASP A 423 -3.51 9.23 7.70
C ASP A 423 -2.51 9.24 8.86
N ASP A 424 -1.34 8.65 8.63
CA ASP A 424 -0.24 8.57 9.59
C ASP A 424 0.56 9.87 9.73
N ARG A 425 0.22 10.92 8.96
CA ARG A 425 0.91 12.22 8.90
C ARG A 425 2.38 12.13 8.48
N VAL A 426 2.82 10.98 7.96
CA VAL A 426 4.13 10.81 7.36
C VAL A 426 4.00 11.02 5.86
N ARG A 427 4.96 11.72 5.25
CA ARG A 427 4.97 11.98 3.81
C ARG A 427 6.36 11.81 3.26
N THR A 428 6.43 11.25 2.07
CA THR A 428 7.64 11.13 1.28
C THR A 428 7.55 12.15 0.16
N TRP A 429 8.58 12.97 0.00
CA TRP A 429 8.71 13.86 -1.15
C TRP A 429 10.15 13.89 -1.63
N THR A 430 10.32 13.93 -2.94
CA THR A 430 11.61 14.09 -3.58
C THR A 430 12.31 15.35 -3.09
N VAL A 431 13.59 15.23 -2.77
CA VAL A 431 14.45 16.37 -2.46
C VAL A 431 14.71 17.10 -3.77
N SER A 432 14.21 18.33 -3.91
CA SER A 432 14.38 19.13 -5.13
C SER A 432 15.71 19.89 -5.15
N ARG A 433 16.28 20.17 -3.97
CA ARG A 433 17.60 20.82 -3.81
C ARG A 433 18.21 20.43 -2.46
N ALA A 434 19.53 20.31 -2.38
CA ALA A 434 20.25 20.10 -1.13
C ALA A 434 21.67 20.65 -1.23
N GLU A 435 22.30 20.91 -0.09
CA GLU A 435 23.70 21.32 -0.02
C GLU A 435 24.63 20.16 -0.40
N ASN A 436 25.73 20.44 -1.09
CA ASN A 436 26.78 19.45 -1.39
C ASN A 436 26.31 18.16 -2.10
N LEU A 437 25.27 18.25 -2.93
CA LEU A 437 24.80 17.13 -3.76
C LEU A 437 25.90 16.64 -4.72
N ARG A 438 26.50 15.48 -4.42
CA ARG A 438 27.57 14.87 -5.23
C ARG A 438 27.12 13.53 -5.79
N MET A 439 27.28 13.33 -7.10
CA MET A 439 27.04 12.03 -7.73
C MET A 439 27.99 10.95 -7.18
N GLY A 440 27.46 9.77 -6.86
CA GLY A 440 28.24 8.59 -6.46
C GLY A 440 29.01 8.72 -5.13
N SER A 441 28.80 9.79 -4.38
CA SER A 441 29.50 10.03 -3.11
C SER A 441 28.55 9.85 -1.93
N THR A 442 28.65 8.72 -1.26
CA THR A 442 28.02 8.45 0.05
C THR A 442 28.57 9.33 1.18
N THR A 443 29.61 10.14 0.92
CA THR A 443 30.25 11.03 1.89
C THR A 443 29.71 12.47 1.89
N GLY A 444 28.90 12.84 0.88
CA GLY A 444 28.28 14.16 0.82
C GLY A 444 27.15 14.26 1.84
N ARG A 445 27.36 15.01 2.92
CA ARG A 445 26.33 15.28 3.92
C ARG A 445 25.82 16.70 3.77
N SER A 446 24.50 16.86 3.73
CA SER A 446 23.82 18.13 3.59
C SER A 446 23.33 18.63 4.95
N GLU A 447 23.60 19.89 5.30
CA GLU A 447 23.01 20.50 6.50
C GLU A 447 21.57 20.95 6.27
N TRP A 448 21.18 21.17 5.02
CA TRP A 448 19.82 21.51 4.63
C TRP A 448 19.43 20.84 3.31
N PHE A 449 18.12 20.68 3.15
CA PHE A 449 17.52 20.23 1.90
C PHE A 449 16.18 20.96 1.68
N ALA A 450 15.72 20.98 0.45
CA ALA A 450 14.46 21.59 0.05
C ALA A 450 13.57 20.58 -0.65
N VAL A 451 12.27 20.74 -0.43
CA VAL A 451 11.23 19.92 -1.04
C VAL A 451 10.25 20.85 -1.73
N THR A 452 10.10 20.68 -3.04
CA THR A 452 9.08 21.36 -3.83
C THR A 452 7.86 20.47 -3.95
N MET A 453 6.71 20.95 -3.49
CA MET A 453 5.50 20.14 -3.37
C MET A 453 4.25 20.90 -3.81
N ARG A 454 3.23 20.15 -4.21
CA ARG A 454 1.91 20.67 -4.54
C ARG A 454 0.90 20.46 -3.41
N GLU A 455 0.01 21.43 -3.18
CA GLU A 455 -1.10 21.30 -2.23
C GLU A 455 -2.09 20.22 -2.69
N LYS A 456 -2.16 19.12 -1.95
CA LYS A 456 -3.23 18.14 -2.12
C LYS A 456 -4.50 18.66 -1.43
N LYS A 457 -5.54 18.99 -2.20
CA LYS A 457 -6.86 19.38 -1.66
C LYS A 457 -7.37 18.32 -0.68
N GLY A 458 -7.77 18.74 0.52
CA GLY A 458 -8.21 17.86 1.61
C GLY A 458 -7.09 17.07 2.30
N GLY A 459 -5.84 17.22 1.86
CA GLY A 459 -4.67 16.58 2.46
C GLY A 459 -4.25 17.25 3.76
N ALA A 460 -4.05 16.46 4.81
CA ALA A 460 -3.77 16.98 6.15
C ALA A 460 -2.45 17.77 6.23
N VAL A 461 -1.37 17.22 5.66
CA VAL A 461 -0.02 17.81 5.79
C VAL A 461 0.16 18.99 4.85
N THR A 462 -0.05 18.77 3.54
CA THR A 462 0.10 19.86 2.55
C THR A 462 -0.89 20.98 2.83
N GLY A 463 -2.14 20.68 3.20
CA GLY A 463 -3.13 21.70 3.54
C GLY A 463 -2.68 22.58 4.71
N ALA A 464 -2.10 21.99 5.76
CA ALA A 464 -1.56 22.75 6.89
C ALA A 464 -0.36 23.62 6.49
N LEU A 465 0.59 23.07 5.73
CA LEU A 465 1.76 23.81 5.25
C LEU A 465 1.38 24.99 4.36
N PHE A 466 0.45 24.79 3.41
CA PHE A 466 0.00 25.86 2.51
C PHE A 466 -0.91 26.88 3.19
N ALA A 467 -1.75 26.47 4.13
CA ALA A 467 -2.51 27.42 4.96
C ALA A 467 -1.57 28.32 5.78
N MET A 468 -0.52 27.73 6.37
CA MET A 468 0.53 28.48 7.07
C MET A 468 1.26 29.42 6.12
N ALA A 469 1.73 28.94 4.96
CA ALA A 469 2.46 29.74 3.98
C ALA A 469 1.62 30.95 3.50
N ARG A 470 0.33 30.75 3.21
CA ARG A 470 -0.60 31.83 2.86
C ARG A 470 -0.73 32.86 3.98
N LYS A 471 -0.88 32.42 5.23
CA LYS A 471 -0.99 33.31 6.40
C LYS A 471 0.30 34.09 6.65
N VAL A 472 1.46 33.45 6.47
CA VAL A 472 2.79 34.10 6.57
C VAL A 472 2.91 35.18 5.49
N ARG A 473 2.60 34.86 4.24
CA ARG A 473 2.61 35.82 3.13
C ARG A 473 1.74 37.05 3.40
N GLU A 474 0.56 36.85 3.99
CA GLU A 474 -0.38 37.94 4.27
C GLU A 474 0.04 38.80 5.47
N LYS A 475 0.55 38.19 6.54
CA LYS A 475 0.75 38.87 7.83
C LYS A 475 2.20 39.25 8.14
N ARG A 476 3.16 38.44 7.69
CA ARG A 476 4.59 38.51 8.06
C ARG A 476 5.47 38.02 6.88
N PRO A 477 5.44 38.69 5.72
CA PRO A 477 6.09 38.21 4.49
C PRO A 477 7.61 38.03 4.60
N GLU A 478 8.26 38.73 5.53
CA GLU A 478 9.69 38.56 5.83
C GLU A 478 10.02 37.14 6.32
N LEU A 479 9.06 36.46 6.97
CA LEU A 479 9.23 35.07 7.43
C LEU A 479 9.17 34.03 6.30
N LEU A 480 8.90 34.44 5.05
CA LEU A 480 9.08 33.56 3.89
C LEU A 480 10.57 33.33 3.61
N ARG A 481 11.41 34.35 3.82
CA ARG A 481 12.86 34.26 3.60
C ARG A 481 13.60 33.62 4.77
N ASP A 482 13.12 33.88 6.00
CA ASP A 482 13.61 33.26 7.23
C ASP A 482 12.42 32.81 8.08
N ALA A 483 12.07 31.53 7.94
CA ALA A 483 10.97 30.89 8.65
C ALA A 483 11.39 30.34 10.02
N THR A 484 12.67 30.44 10.39
CA THR A 484 13.17 29.88 11.66
C THR A 484 12.48 30.43 12.91
N PRO A 485 12.01 31.70 12.97
CA PRO A 485 11.24 32.21 14.12
C PRO A 485 9.88 31.53 14.32
N LEU A 486 9.34 30.83 13.31
CA LEU A 486 8.13 30.02 13.45
C LEU A 486 8.35 28.80 14.35
N GLY A 487 9.61 28.39 14.55
CA GLY A 487 9.97 27.25 15.40
C GLY A 487 9.42 25.91 14.91
N LEU A 488 9.02 25.81 13.64
CA LEU A 488 8.39 24.61 13.09
C LEU A 488 9.44 23.50 12.93
N LYS A 489 9.23 22.42 13.68
CA LYS A 489 10.11 21.24 13.74
C LYS A 489 9.35 19.99 13.35
N VAL A 490 9.94 19.15 12.53
CA VAL A 490 9.42 17.81 12.18
C VAL A 490 10.52 16.76 12.24
N GLN A 491 10.14 15.51 12.45
CA GLN A 491 11.11 14.41 12.49
C GLN A 491 11.44 13.96 11.07
N LEU A 492 12.72 13.87 10.73
CA LEU A 492 13.18 13.17 9.53
C LEU A 492 13.22 11.67 9.86
N VAL A 493 12.42 10.89 9.17
CA VAL A 493 12.37 9.42 9.31
C VAL A 493 13.54 8.78 8.56
N GLY A 494 13.88 9.33 7.39
CA GLY A 494 15.01 8.87 6.59
C GLY A 494 15.01 9.48 5.18
N ILE A 495 16.05 9.14 4.42
CA ILE A 495 16.19 9.42 2.99
C ILE A 495 16.05 8.08 2.25
N VAL A 496 15.22 8.07 1.21
CA VAL A 496 14.85 6.85 0.47
C VAL A 496 14.82 7.11 -1.04
N GLY A 497 14.78 6.04 -1.83
CA GLY A 497 14.63 6.10 -3.28
C GLY A 497 15.87 5.64 -4.02
N GLU A 498 15.65 4.89 -5.11
CA GLU A 498 16.68 4.40 -6.03
C GLU A 498 16.68 5.17 -7.35
N PHE A 499 15.80 6.17 -7.51
CA PHE A 499 15.73 7.01 -8.71
C PHE A 499 16.87 8.03 -8.75
N THR A 500 18.10 7.54 -8.79
CA THR A 500 19.34 8.32 -8.82
C THR A 500 20.07 8.17 -10.16
N LEU A 501 21.05 9.04 -10.41
CA LEU A 501 21.87 8.97 -11.61
C LEU A 501 22.89 7.82 -11.53
N ASP A 502 23.03 7.09 -12.63
CA ASP A 502 23.80 5.85 -12.72
C ASP A 502 25.32 6.03 -12.92
N ALA A 503 25.90 7.07 -12.31
CA ALA A 503 27.31 7.43 -12.55
C ALA A 503 28.30 6.37 -12.01
N ALA A 504 27.91 5.54 -11.04
CA ALA A 504 28.77 4.53 -10.42
C ALA A 504 28.86 3.21 -11.18
N LYS A 505 28.10 3.03 -12.27
CA LYS A 505 28.09 1.81 -13.11
C LYS A 505 28.64 2.03 -14.53
N GLN A 506 29.01 3.25 -14.88
CA GLN A 506 29.77 3.49 -16.11
C GLN A 506 31.22 3.10 -15.86
N ASP A 507 31.77 2.24 -16.71
CA ASP A 507 33.21 1.99 -16.71
C ASP A 507 33.93 3.34 -16.82
N VAL A 508 35.02 3.49 -16.07
CA VAL A 508 35.77 4.76 -15.93
C VAL A 508 36.28 5.30 -17.28
N ASP A 509 36.24 4.46 -18.32
CA ASP A 509 36.70 4.73 -19.68
C ASP A 509 35.58 4.95 -20.73
N GLU A 510 34.28 4.88 -20.37
CA GLU A 510 33.18 5.17 -21.31
C GLU A 510 32.64 6.62 -21.17
N ALA A 511 32.37 7.28 -22.31
CA ALA A 511 31.70 8.58 -22.33
C ALA A 511 30.27 8.47 -21.74
N PRO A 512 29.78 9.52 -21.05
CA PRO A 512 28.45 9.47 -20.44
C PRO A 512 27.36 9.25 -21.50
N ARG A 513 26.60 8.16 -21.35
CA ARG A 513 25.48 7.86 -22.26
C ARG A 513 24.46 9.02 -22.27
N PRO A 514 24.01 9.48 -23.46
CA PRO A 514 22.96 10.50 -23.54
C PRO A 514 21.69 10.06 -22.82
N MET A 515 20.96 11.03 -22.25
CA MET A 515 19.81 10.77 -21.40
C MET A 515 18.54 11.41 -21.96
N VAL A 516 17.41 10.74 -21.75
CA VAL A 516 16.07 11.29 -22.04
C VAL A 516 15.25 11.25 -20.76
N TRP A 517 14.76 12.42 -20.34
CA TRP A 517 14.01 12.59 -19.11
C TRP A 517 12.58 13.01 -19.44
N PHE A 518 11.60 12.28 -18.90
CA PHE A 518 10.18 12.60 -19.03
C PHE A 518 9.65 13.06 -17.68
N ALA A 519 9.18 14.32 -17.62
CA ALA A 519 8.64 14.93 -16.40
C ALA A 519 7.17 15.34 -16.59
N GLY A 520 6.28 14.81 -15.75
CA GLY A 520 4.88 15.24 -15.68
C GLY A 520 4.63 16.15 -14.48
N GLY A 521 4.45 17.45 -14.71
CA GLY A 521 4.20 18.44 -13.66
C GLY A 521 5.30 18.43 -12.57
N ILE A 522 4.92 18.19 -11.31
CA ILE A 522 5.86 18.11 -10.19
C ILE A 522 6.84 16.91 -10.27
N GLY A 523 6.62 16.01 -11.24
CA GLY A 523 7.57 15.00 -11.72
C GLY A 523 8.94 15.54 -12.10
N VAL A 524 9.08 16.86 -12.26
CA VAL A 524 10.37 17.52 -12.51
C VAL A 524 11.32 17.49 -11.30
N THR A 525 10.80 17.34 -10.08
CA THR A 525 11.58 17.54 -8.84
C THR A 525 12.83 16.66 -8.67
N PRO A 526 12.85 15.36 -9.03
CA PRO A 526 14.09 14.59 -8.98
C PRO A 526 15.15 15.18 -9.93
N PHE A 527 14.73 15.56 -11.14
CA PHE A 527 15.61 16.13 -12.16
C PHE A 527 16.23 17.46 -11.74
N LEU A 528 15.54 18.28 -10.93
CA LEU A 528 16.11 19.52 -10.39
C LEU A 528 17.36 19.23 -9.54
N SER A 529 17.27 18.26 -8.63
CA SER A 529 18.40 17.87 -7.79
C SER A 529 19.55 17.25 -8.59
N MET A 530 19.22 16.47 -9.62
CA MET A 530 20.18 15.88 -10.57
C MET A 530 20.93 16.97 -11.34
N LEU A 531 20.23 17.95 -11.90
CA LEU A 531 20.82 19.10 -12.60
C LEU A 531 21.76 19.91 -11.71
N THR A 532 21.36 20.16 -10.45
CA THR A 532 22.21 20.85 -9.48
C THR A 532 23.50 20.07 -9.21
N SER A 533 23.44 18.72 -9.15
CA SER A 533 24.64 17.90 -8.95
C SER A 533 25.55 17.86 -10.18
N LEU A 534 24.97 17.74 -11.38
CA LEU A 534 25.72 17.71 -12.65
C LEU A 534 26.46 19.02 -12.94
N THR A 535 25.94 20.14 -12.44
CA THR A 535 26.54 21.48 -12.63
C THR A 535 27.47 21.91 -11.49
N ALA A 536 27.57 21.12 -10.40
CA ALA A 536 28.40 21.45 -9.24
C ALA A 536 29.92 21.39 -9.57
N PRO A 537 30.76 22.34 -9.11
CA PRO A 537 32.21 22.32 -9.36
C PRO A 537 32.89 21.05 -8.84
N SER A 538 33.72 20.39 -9.66
CA SER A 538 34.56 19.29 -9.21
C SER A 538 35.66 19.82 -8.29
N GLN A 539 35.71 19.37 -7.03
CA GLN A 539 36.79 19.69 -6.08
C GLN A 539 37.99 18.73 -6.19
N THR A 540 38.15 17.98 -7.28
CA THR A 540 39.32 17.12 -7.45
C THR A 540 40.57 17.97 -7.65
N THR A 541 41.33 18.14 -6.57
CA THR A 541 42.70 18.66 -6.53
C THR A 541 43.74 17.66 -7.05
N SER A 542 43.32 16.54 -7.66
CA SER A 542 44.22 15.58 -8.29
C SER A 542 44.36 15.90 -9.78
N SER A 543 45.59 16.13 -10.22
CA SER A 543 46.01 16.45 -11.59
C SER A 543 45.81 15.32 -12.61
N ILE A 544 44.96 14.33 -12.31
CA ILE A 544 44.64 13.20 -13.18
C ILE A 544 43.12 13.02 -13.18
N VAL A 545 42.44 13.82 -14.00
CA VAL A 545 41.04 13.57 -14.38
C VAL A 545 41.08 12.85 -15.73
N PRO A 546 40.50 11.65 -15.88
CA PRO A 546 40.39 10.96 -17.16
C PRO A 546 39.76 11.88 -18.22
N SER A 547 40.24 11.81 -19.46
CA SER A 547 39.78 12.66 -20.58
C SER A 547 38.28 12.53 -20.89
N THR A 548 37.62 11.48 -20.41
CA THR A 548 36.20 11.16 -20.57
C THR A 548 35.26 12.07 -19.76
N LEU A 549 35.72 12.73 -18.69
CA LEU A 549 34.94 13.72 -17.92
C LEU A 549 34.97 15.14 -18.53
N ARG A 550 35.57 15.31 -19.71
CA ARG A 550 35.60 16.59 -20.44
C ARG A 550 34.39 16.80 -21.35
N GLU A 551 33.68 15.74 -21.74
CA GLU A 551 32.49 15.88 -22.57
C GLU A 551 31.28 16.29 -21.73
N PRO A 552 30.52 17.31 -22.18
CA PRO A 552 29.32 17.74 -21.49
C PRO A 552 28.22 16.67 -21.54
N TRP A 553 27.47 16.53 -20.45
CA TRP A 553 26.32 15.64 -20.36
C TRP A 553 25.25 16.05 -21.39
N ASP A 554 24.83 15.12 -22.25
CA ASP A 554 23.74 15.35 -23.22
C ASP A 554 22.40 14.86 -22.64
N ILE A 555 21.49 15.81 -22.40
CA ILE A 555 20.22 15.59 -21.71
C ILE A 555 19.07 16.19 -22.51
N HIS A 556 18.08 15.36 -22.80
CA HIS A 556 16.82 15.77 -23.41
C HIS A 556 15.68 15.63 -22.41
N LEU A 557 15.21 16.76 -21.85
CA LEU A 557 14.11 16.83 -20.89
C LEU A 557 12.79 17.19 -21.59
N ILE A 558 11.83 16.27 -21.58
CA ILE A 558 10.46 16.47 -22.05
C ILE A 558 9.58 16.76 -20.83
N LEU A 559 9.08 17.99 -20.72
CA LEU A 559 8.24 18.45 -19.62
C LEU A 559 6.81 18.65 -20.09
N SER A 560 5.85 17.98 -19.46
CA SER A 560 4.40 18.25 -19.63
C SER A 560 3.84 18.95 -18.39
N THR A 561 3.30 20.17 -18.53
CA THR A 561 2.86 20.97 -17.38
C THR A 561 1.71 21.93 -17.70
N ARG A 562 0.99 22.37 -16.66
CA ARG A 562 -0.04 23.42 -16.70
C ARG A 562 0.49 24.80 -16.27
N GLU A 563 1.73 24.84 -15.79
CA GLU A 563 2.40 26.04 -15.27
C GLU A 563 3.83 26.11 -15.85
N PRO A 564 3.96 26.31 -17.17
CA PRO A 564 5.24 26.20 -17.87
C PRO A 564 6.26 27.25 -17.44
N GLU A 565 5.83 28.48 -17.11
CA GLU A 565 6.71 29.55 -16.62
C GLU A 565 7.37 29.16 -15.30
N VAL A 566 6.57 28.63 -14.36
CA VAL A 566 7.04 28.27 -13.02
C VAL A 566 8.05 27.13 -13.07
N LEU A 567 7.70 26.03 -13.75
CA LEU A 567 8.59 24.87 -13.78
C LEU A 567 9.85 25.11 -14.63
N THR A 568 9.75 25.91 -15.69
CA THR A 568 10.92 26.30 -16.47
C THR A 568 11.87 27.15 -15.64
N THR A 569 11.35 28.08 -14.82
CA THR A 569 12.17 28.87 -13.90
C THR A 569 12.89 27.99 -12.89
N LEU A 570 12.21 27.01 -12.28
CA LEU A 570 12.84 26.06 -11.37
C LEU A 570 13.97 25.24 -12.02
N ILE A 571 13.79 24.83 -13.28
CA ILE A 571 14.85 24.15 -14.06
C ILE A 571 16.05 25.08 -14.23
N LEU A 572 15.83 26.32 -14.67
CA LEU A 572 16.92 27.28 -14.88
C LEU A 572 17.65 27.62 -13.58
N ASP A 573 16.93 27.80 -12.47
CA ASP A 573 17.50 28.06 -11.15
C ASP A 573 18.37 26.89 -10.66
N SER A 574 18.01 25.65 -11.01
CA SER A 574 18.79 24.46 -10.63
C SER A 574 20.20 24.44 -11.26
N LEU A 575 20.40 25.18 -12.36
CA LEU A 575 21.68 25.33 -13.06
C LEU A 575 22.57 26.44 -12.46
N GLN A 576 22.01 27.37 -11.68
CA GLN A 576 22.68 28.60 -11.23
C GLN A 576 23.16 28.57 -9.75
N VAL A 577 23.00 27.44 -9.06
CA VAL A 577 23.14 27.35 -7.59
C VAL A 577 24.55 27.70 -7.04
N ASN A 578 25.58 27.76 -7.88
CA ASN A 578 26.98 28.01 -7.45
C ASN A 578 27.58 29.33 -7.94
N GLY A 579 26.75 30.33 -8.28
CA GLY A 579 27.16 31.68 -8.67
C GLY A 579 27.34 31.88 -10.19
N PRO A 580 27.56 33.13 -10.65
CA PRO A 580 27.61 33.49 -12.08
C PRO A 580 28.90 33.06 -12.81
N SER A 581 29.52 31.94 -12.41
CA SER A 581 30.72 31.43 -13.08
C SER A 581 30.34 30.73 -14.38
N GLN A 582 30.87 31.22 -15.51
CA GLN A 582 30.74 30.64 -16.85
C GLN A 582 31.21 29.16 -16.96
N SER A 583 31.83 28.61 -15.90
CA SER A 583 32.31 27.22 -15.85
C SER A 583 31.20 26.17 -15.63
N ALA A 584 30.02 26.53 -15.12
CA ALA A 584 28.97 25.55 -14.81
C ALA A 584 28.23 25.07 -16.07
N THR A 585 28.02 25.97 -17.03
CA THR A 585 27.28 25.74 -18.29
C THR A 585 28.11 25.02 -19.36
N THR A 586 29.42 24.87 -19.15
CA THR A 586 30.31 24.14 -20.07
C THR A 586 30.24 22.62 -19.88
N ARG A 587 29.49 22.11 -18.88
CA ARG A 587 29.41 20.68 -18.55
C ARG A 587 28.11 19.99 -18.96
N ILE A 588 27.14 20.70 -19.53
CA ILE A 588 25.84 20.14 -19.89
C ILE A 588 25.31 20.74 -21.20
N HIS A 589 24.78 19.88 -22.05
CA HIS A 589 23.87 20.22 -23.14
C HIS A 589 22.46 19.79 -22.72
N LEU A 590 21.60 20.75 -22.42
CA LEU A 590 20.23 20.51 -21.96
C LEU A 590 19.24 21.00 -23.01
N THR A 591 18.52 20.08 -23.63
CA THR A 591 17.36 20.41 -24.47
C THR A 591 16.09 20.20 -23.66
N VAL A 592 15.24 21.22 -23.56
CA VAL A 592 13.96 21.15 -22.83
C VAL A 592 12.80 21.38 -23.79
N ASP A 593 11.96 20.37 -23.99
CA ASP A 593 10.69 20.51 -24.72
C ASP A 593 9.54 20.62 -23.73
N VAL A 594 8.89 21.78 -23.70
CA VAL A 594 7.81 22.12 -22.77
C VAL A 594 6.47 22.00 -23.47
N PHE A 595 5.70 20.97 -23.12
CA PHE A 595 4.33 20.75 -23.57
C PHE A 595 3.35 21.36 -22.57
N SER A 596 2.53 22.30 -23.04
CA SER A 596 1.49 22.90 -22.23
C SER A 596 0.24 23.27 -23.00
N THR A 597 -0.91 23.18 -22.33
CA THR A 597 -2.18 23.72 -22.83
C THR A 597 -2.35 25.21 -22.50
N THR A 598 -1.48 25.78 -21.66
CA THR A 598 -1.45 27.22 -21.39
C THR A 598 -0.44 27.89 -22.32
N PRO A 599 -0.71 29.12 -22.82
CA PRO A 599 0.28 29.86 -23.61
C PRO A 599 1.58 30.02 -22.83
N PHE A 600 2.71 29.70 -23.46
CA PHE A 600 4.04 29.82 -22.86
C PHE A 600 4.95 30.57 -23.82
N SER A 601 5.53 31.67 -23.35
CA SER A 601 6.58 32.38 -24.07
C SER A 601 7.94 31.88 -23.62
N GLN A 602 8.77 31.47 -24.57
CA GLN A 602 10.12 31.02 -24.26
C GLN A 602 10.92 32.12 -23.54
N PRO A 603 11.79 31.78 -22.59
CA PRO A 603 12.64 32.76 -21.91
C PRO A 603 13.49 33.53 -22.93
N SER A 604 13.60 34.85 -22.77
CA SER A 604 14.41 35.70 -23.66
C SER A 604 15.91 35.42 -23.59
N HIS A 605 16.36 34.83 -22.47
CA HIS A 605 17.74 34.43 -22.25
C HIS A 605 17.78 33.04 -21.63
N THR A 606 18.51 32.12 -22.25
CA THR A 606 18.87 30.82 -21.67
C THR A 606 20.37 30.77 -21.41
N PRO A 607 20.83 30.04 -20.36
CA PRO A 607 22.25 29.80 -20.15
C PRO A 607 22.89 29.09 -21.37
N PRO A 608 24.19 29.28 -21.62
CA PRO A 608 24.89 28.52 -22.65
C PRO A 608 24.69 27.00 -22.49
N GLY A 609 24.53 26.28 -23.60
CA GLY A 609 24.25 24.84 -23.59
C GLY A 609 22.79 24.47 -23.28
N VAL A 610 21.90 25.43 -23.04
CA VAL A 610 20.48 25.18 -22.75
C VAL A 610 19.59 25.67 -23.88
N THR A 611 18.80 24.77 -24.46
CA THR A 611 17.78 25.08 -25.47
C THR A 611 16.40 24.77 -24.91
N ILE A 612 15.44 25.68 -25.05
CA ILE A 612 14.07 25.48 -24.58
C ILE A 612 13.10 25.70 -25.74
N THR A 613 12.29 24.69 -26.04
CA THR A 613 11.27 24.74 -27.09
C THR A 613 9.90 24.57 -26.46
N ALA A 614 8.94 25.38 -26.92
CA ALA A 614 7.57 25.37 -26.42
C ALA A 614 6.66 24.66 -27.42
N HIS A 615 5.83 23.74 -26.93
CA HIS A 615 4.87 22.98 -27.72
C HIS A 615 3.46 23.18 -27.16
N THR A 616 2.52 23.53 -28.04
CA THR A 616 1.13 23.70 -27.67
C THR A 616 0.43 22.34 -27.58
N GLY A 617 -0.17 22.03 -26.44
CA GLY A 617 -0.95 20.83 -26.21
C GLY A 617 -0.32 19.86 -25.22
N ARG A 618 -0.75 18.59 -25.29
CA ARG A 618 -0.19 17.50 -24.48
C ARG A 618 0.86 16.76 -25.30
N LEU A 619 1.84 16.17 -24.61
CA LEU A 619 2.76 15.22 -25.21
C LEU A 619 1.98 14.07 -25.86
N ASP A 620 2.32 13.74 -27.10
CA ASP A 620 1.71 12.65 -27.85
C ASP A 620 2.75 11.63 -28.34
N ALA A 621 2.24 10.51 -28.83
CA ALA A 621 3.09 9.44 -29.37
C ALA A 621 3.82 9.85 -30.65
N ALA A 622 3.35 10.87 -31.38
CA ALA A 622 3.97 11.32 -32.62
C ALA A 622 5.30 12.01 -32.32
N PHE A 623 5.35 12.89 -31.31
CA PHE A 623 6.59 13.49 -30.85
C PHE A 623 7.58 12.46 -30.32
N ILE A 624 7.13 11.47 -29.53
CA ILE A 624 8.05 10.44 -29.01
C ILE A 624 8.71 9.64 -30.16
N ARG A 625 8.00 9.45 -31.28
CA ARG A 625 8.56 8.83 -32.49
C ARG A 625 9.60 9.68 -33.23
N THR A 626 9.63 11.00 -33.02
CA THR A 626 10.67 11.86 -33.61
C THR A 626 11.96 11.85 -32.80
N LEU A 627 11.93 11.31 -31.57
CA LEU A 627 13.12 11.16 -30.76
C LEU A 627 14.03 10.08 -31.35
N ASN A 628 15.19 10.48 -31.85
CA ASN A 628 16.15 9.56 -32.45
C ASN A 628 16.87 8.72 -31.39
N SER A 629 17.03 7.43 -31.69
CA SER A 629 17.86 6.49 -30.92
C SER A 629 17.52 6.41 -29.42
N VAL A 630 16.26 6.61 -29.01
CA VAL A 630 15.86 6.55 -27.58
C VAL A 630 16.24 5.22 -26.93
N ALA A 631 16.15 4.10 -27.67
CA ALA A 631 16.55 2.79 -27.19
C ALA A 631 18.05 2.65 -26.84
N GLN A 632 18.89 3.58 -27.32
CA GLN A 632 20.32 3.63 -27.00
C GLN A 632 20.63 4.61 -25.85
N LYS A 633 19.63 5.35 -25.36
CA LYS A 633 19.75 6.38 -24.32
C LYS A 633 19.27 5.87 -22.97
N SER A 634 19.76 6.47 -21.89
CA SER A 634 19.23 6.19 -20.55
C SER A 634 17.92 6.96 -20.36
N VAL A 635 16.82 6.23 -20.16
CA VAL A 635 15.47 6.82 -20.06
C VAL A 635 15.01 6.90 -18.61
N TYR A 636 14.64 8.10 -18.18
CA TYR A 636 14.08 8.38 -16.86
C TYR A 636 12.68 8.96 -17.01
N LEU A 637 11.75 8.53 -16.16
CA LEU A 637 10.35 8.95 -16.20
C LEU A 637 9.84 9.20 -14.78
N CYS A 638 9.30 10.40 -14.53
CA CYS A 638 8.61 10.71 -13.28
C CYS A 638 7.37 11.58 -13.55
N GLY A 639 6.21 11.15 -13.06
CA GLY A 639 4.97 11.88 -13.29
C GLY A 639 3.74 11.23 -12.66
N PRO A 640 2.53 11.78 -12.92
CA PRO A 640 1.29 11.14 -12.51
C PRO A 640 1.01 9.86 -13.32
N PRO A 641 0.26 8.88 -12.78
CA PRO A 641 0.05 7.58 -13.45
C PRO A 641 -0.54 7.63 -14.87
N GLU A 642 -1.35 8.64 -15.18
CA GLU A 642 -1.87 8.85 -16.55
C GLU A 642 -0.78 9.27 -17.54
N TYR A 643 0.14 10.12 -17.09
CA TYR A 643 1.29 10.55 -17.88
C TYR A 643 2.25 9.38 -18.11
N GLU A 644 2.55 8.62 -17.05
CA GLU A 644 3.43 7.45 -17.15
C GLU A 644 2.89 6.40 -18.11
N ARG A 645 1.60 6.05 -18.02
CA ARG A 645 0.97 5.11 -18.96
C ARG A 645 1.08 5.57 -20.41
N THR A 646 0.88 6.86 -20.66
CA THR A 646 0.96 7.45 -22.01
C THR A 646 2.38 7.36 -22.56
N VAL A 647 3.39 7.75 -21.75
CA VAL A 647 4.79 7.71 -22.14
C VAL A 647 5.26 6.26 -22.36
N LEU A 648 4.94 5.35 -21.44
CA LEU A 648 5.35 3.94 -21.54
C LEU A 648 4.72 3.24 -22.74
N GLY A 649 3.43 3.46 -23.00
CA GLY A 649 2.78 2.93 -24.19
C GLY A 649 3.42 3.43 -25.49
N SER A 650 3.87 4.68 -25.51
CA SER A 650 4.53 5.28 -26.67
C SER A 650 5.98 4.80 -26.83
N LEU A 651 6.72 4.65 -25.72
CA LEU A 651 8.09 4.11 -25.69
C LEU A 651 8.14 2.66 -26.17
N ALA A 652 7.15 1.85 -25.78
CA ALA A 652 7.02 0.47 -26.26
C ALA A 652 6.89 0.41 -27.79
N ALA A 653 6.17 1.36 -28.40
CA ALA A 653 5.98 1.44 -29.85
C ALA A 653 7.27 1.80 -30.63
N VAL A 654 8.29 2.35 -29.96
CA VAL A 654 9.62 2.66 -30.54
C VAL A 654 10.71 1.69 -30.05
N GLY A 655 10.33 0.54 -29.51
CA GLY A 655 11.25 -0.55 -29.16
C GLY A 655 11.92 -0.41 -27.79
N VAL A 656 11.47 0.51 -26.93
CA VAL A 656 11.98 0.63 -25.56
C VAL A 656 11.13 -0.24 -24.63
N VAL A 657 11.73 -1.31 -24.09
CA VAL A 657 11.04 -2.23 -23.17
C VAL A 657 10.91 -1.57 -21.79
N GLY A 658 9.77 -1.73 -21.12
CA GLY A 658 9.45 -0.99 -19.89
C GLY A 658 10.39 -1.21 -18.70
N ASN A 659 11.15 -2.32 -18.67
CA ASN A 659 12.20 -2.60 -17.69
C ASN A 659 13.50 -1.82 -17.93
N ALA A 660 13.71 -1.28 -19.14
CA ALA A 660 14.83 -0.40 -19.46
C ALA A 660 14.59 1.06 -19.04
N VAL A 661 13.35 1.40 -18.63
CA VAL A 661 12.98 2.75 -18.19
C VAL A 661 13.07 2.85 -16.67
N ARG A 662 13.88 3.78 -16.18
CA ARG A 662 13.91 4.14 -14.76
C ARG A 662 12.70 4.98 -14.43
N ARG A 663 11.99 4.62 -13.37
CA ARG A 663 10.69 5.22 -13.04
C ARG A 663 10.59 5.54 -11.57
N GLU A 664 9.98 6.67 -11.28
CA GLU A 664 9.57 7.07 -9.93
C GLU A 664 8.16 7.66 -10.01
N GLY A 665 7.24 7.14 -9.21
CA GLY A 665 5.83 7.54 -9.22
C GLY A 665 5.41 8.20 -7.91
N PHE A 666 4.37 9.03 -7.95
CA PHE A 666 3.84 9.73 -6.77
C PHE A 666 2.86 8.91 -5.92
N GLU A 667 2.81 7.59 -6.08
CA GLU A 667 1.91 6.73 -5.33
C GLU A 667 2.45 6.39 -3.94
N TYR A 668 2.35 7.35 -3.02
CA TYR A 668 2.46 7.10 -1.58
C TYR A 668 1.22 7.49 -0.81
#